data_AF-A0A9D5K8I1-F1
#
_entry.id   AF-A0A9D5K8I1-F1
#
_cell.length_a   1.000
_cell.length_b   1.000
_cell.length_c   1.000
_cell.angle_alpha   90.00
_cell.angle_beta   90.00
_cell.angle_gamma   90.00
#
_symmetry.space_group_name_H-M   'P 1'
#
loop_
_entity.id
_entity.type
_entity.pdbx_description
1 polymer ?
#
loop_
_entity_poly.entity_id
_entity_poly.type
_entity_poly.pdbx_seq_one_letter_code
_entity_poly.pdbx_strand_id
1 'polypeptide(L)'
;MLRKLVGILLGVLFFSTLTAQEFSVFYIASPNGTLSWCRCPEDPYGGLPRRASAIKQAQSTESSLLILDAGDLLAPFPSRLKDSVFVETYSRIPVDAVAFGDQELIDGYPFFSQMVQPRLPLISANAYRNSKRLLPAYKIIQRDGVRIAVISLITPEAFIFYDQETLDGVVARDPSSELKALMPELKSKAEVIILLSHLGFNRERKIAKEFPDIDIIVSGHTPEILKQSERIGETYILGAGEDAKHFGLARFRLEADSLILAGNRITALSDRFAEDASIQRVVAPYIEAEDVEIDSSLTEQDTVTSEHKPVLIHAFYAPDCPHCMRMLKVFLPRLASKYPGLFKVRVHNIDNPEEYNLLVEWEKDHGVEEQDIPALFFEGKVLDEDADIKGNLEKMLLDLRPSYSASDSATHAGELLVVSVDTVAEVSDTLIGEGDVEVVFFESFGCEECDRVRYWLKALAAEDTSLSIRVYDTSDPEAKSLLSAFGIVYGIPADEVLITPIVFVGRGHLSHDELSAEEIGILVEGHRDEDIPWEEVEKAKATGHDRIVREFERFSLLPIIGAGLIDGINPCAFATLIFFITYLSVLGVERKRTIWIALPFIISVFCTYLILGFIAYQILAILGIIQIVSQVIFGLTVVLLLFLAGMTFYDFLLLKRGKGEKMKLKLPDRIKKRMNKIIRKRTAFGGFILGGIITGFLVSIFELVCTGQVYLPTLVYMVQTTEKWSKALIYLVVYNVAFILPLIVVFVLVRFGLTERHLQRFLTRNAALTKVLTGILFLVLAGVMSYLLIRGFL
;
A
#
# COMPACT_ATOMS: atom_id res chain seq x y z
N MET A 1 13.69 62.98 2.87
CA MET A 1 13.03 61.67 3.01
C MET A 1 12.57 61.06 1.68
N LEU A 2 11.82 61.79 0.85
CA LEU A 2 11.19 61.24 -0.38
C LEU A 2 12.14 60.44 -1.30
N ARG A 3 13.37 60.92 -1.57
CA ARG A 3 14.38 60.18 -2.35
C ARG A 3 14.79 58.82 -1.76
N LYS A 4 14.77 58.64 -0.43
CA LYS A 4 15.04 57.33 0.21
C LYS A 4 13.83 56.39 0.12
N LEU A 5 12.61 56.93 0.21
CA LEU A 5 11.38 56.16 -0.01
C LEU A 5 11.25 55.69 -1.46
N VAL A 6 11.53 56.56 -2.44
CA VAL A 6 11.52 56.18 -3.87
C VAL A 6 12.62 55.15 -4.19
N GLY A 7 13.80 55.26 -3.57
CA GLY A 7 14.85 54.24 -3.69
C GLY A 7 14.46 52.88 -3.10
N ILE A 8 13.72 52.86 -1.98
CA ILE A 8 13.19 51.62 -1.39
C ILE A 8 12.03 51.07 -2.24
N LEU A 9 11.14 51.92 -2.76
CA LEU A 9 10.03 51.48 -3.61
C LEU A 9 10.51 50.93 -4.95
N LEU A 10 11.51 51.57 -5.58
CA LEU A 10 12.19 51.04 -6.77
C LEU A 10 13.00 49.78 -6.45
N GLY A 11 13.64 49.69 -5.27
CA GLY A 11 14.31 48.47 -4.81
C GLY A 11 13.34 47.30 -4.61
N VAL A 12 12.14 47.54 -4.11
CA VAL A 12 11.07 46.53 -3.97
C VAL A 12 10.46 46.17 -5.34
N LEU A 13 10.43 47.09 -6.31
CA LEU A 13 10.03 46.80 -7.70
C LEU A 13 11.14 46.15 -8.55
N PHE A 14 12.40 46.16 -8.09
CA PHE A 14 13.53 45.45 -8.71
C PHE A 14 13.92 44.16 -7.98
N PHE A 15 13.28 43.85 -6.85
CA PHE A 15 13.46 42.57 -6.17
C PHE A 15 12.66 41.50 -6.92
N SER A 16 13.32 40.92 -7.92
CA SER A 16 13.01 39.64 -8.55
C SER A 16 11.55 39.45 -8.99
N THR A 17 11.30 39.75 -10.27
CA THR A 17 10.69 38.71 -11.11
C THR A 17 11.64 37.51 -11.14
N LEU A 18 11.57 36.67 -10.09
CA LEU A 18 12.06 35.30 -10.16
C LEU A 18 11.14 34.61 -11.16
N THR A 19 11.56 34.60 -12.43
CA THR A 19 10.95 33.74 -13.44
C THR A 19 11.16 32.32 -12.95
N ALA A 20 10.10 31.71 -12.44
CA ALA A 20 10.15 30.32 -12.00
C ALA A 20 10.53 29.47 -13.20
N GLN A 21 11.55 28.63 -13.05
CA GLN A 21 12.09 27.85 -14.15
C GLN A 21 11.18 26.65 -14.38
N GLU A 22 10.80 26.40 -15.63
CA GLU A 22 9.82 25.34 -15.96
C GLU A 22 10.44 24.31 -16.90
N PHE A 23 10.24 23.03 -16.56
CA PHE A 23 10.64 21.90 -17.38
C PHE A 23 9.55 20.83 -17.39
N SER A 24 9.54 20.03 -18.44
CA SER A 24 8.56 18.93 -18.59
C SER A 24 9.28 17.60 -18.66
N VAL A 25 8.67 16.55 -18.10
CA VAL A 25 9.15 15.17 -18.17
C VAL A 25 8.11 14.36 -18.94
N PHE A 26 8.51 13.88 -20.11
CA PHE A 26 7.83 12.81 -20.84
C PHE A 26 8.40 11.49 -20.35
N TYR A 27 7.56 10.57 -19.87
CA TYR A 27 8.00 9.31 -19.28
C TYR A 27 7.21 8.09 -19.80
N ILE A 28 7.93 6.99 -19.98
CA ILE A 28 7.45 5.65 -20.36
C ILE A 28 8.10 4.64 -19.39
N ALA A 29 7.47 3.48 -19.21
CA ALA A 29 8.05 2.32 -18.53
C ALA A 29 7.77 1.02 -19.30
N SER A 30 8.60 0.00 -19.03
CA SER A 30 8.49 -1.40 -19.50
C SER A 30 7.89 -1.60 -20.89
N PRO A 31 8.54 -1.15 -21.98
CA PRO A 31 8.09 -1.41 -23.35
C PRO A 31 7.97 -2.87 -23.78
N ASN A 32 8.64 -3.82 -23.12
CA ASN A 32 8.53 -5.27 -23.33
C ASN A 32 8.71 -5.70 -24.81
N GLY A 33 9.58 -5.03 -25.58
CA GLY A 33 9.84 -5.34 -26.99
C GLY A 33 8.71 -4.94 -27.96
N THR A 34 7.72 -4.16 -27.51
CA THR A 34 6.50 -3.84 -28.27
C THR A 34 6.76 -2.95 -29.49
N LEU A 35 6.79 -3.56 -30.69
CA LEU A 35 6.96 -2.87 -31.98
C LEU A 35 5.65 -2.29 -32.52
N SER A 36 4.58 -3.09 -32.54
CA SER A 36 3.24 -2.74 -33.03
C SER A 36 2.31 -2.28 -31.90
N TRP A 37 1.15 -1.72 -32.23
CA TRP A 37 0.06 -1.46 -31.28
C TRP A 37 -0.84 -2.72 -31.16
N CYS A 38 -1.50 -2.94 -30.03
CA CYS A 38 -2.35 -4.12 -29.87
C CYS A 38 -3.51 -4.11 -30.89
N ARG A 39 -3.78 -5.24 -31.56
CA ARG A 39 -4.99 -5.39 -32.39
C ARG A 39 -6.25 -5.72 -31.57
N CYS A 40 -6.22 -5.40 -30.29
CA CYS A 40 -7.34 -5.43 -29.34
C CYS A 40 -8.50 -4.57 -29.92
N PRO A 41 -9.71 -5.11 -30.11
CA PRO A 41 -10.84 -4.34 -30.68
C PRO A 41 -11.24 -3.11 -29.86
N GLU A 42 -11.11 -3.18 -28.53
CA GLU A 42 -11.52 -2.10 -27.62
C GLU A 42 -10.37 -1.16 -27.24
N ASP A 43 -9.16 -1.69 -27.02
CA ASP A 43 -7.97 -0.94 -26.58
C ASP A 43 -6.77 -1.05 -27.55
N PRO A 44 -6.85 -0.48 -28.77
CA PRO A 44 -5.79 -0.59 -29.77
C PRO A 44 -4.61 0.36 -29.48
N TYR A 45 -3.93 0.20 -28.35
CA TYR A 45 -2.87 1.09 -27.86
C TYR A 45 -1.44 0.59 -28.11
N GLY A 46 -0.48 1.51 -27.98
CA GLY A 46 0.96 1.20 -28.01
C GLY A 46 1.60 1.47 -29.36
N GLY A 47 2.61 0.66 -29.71
CA GLY A 47 3.36 0.76 -30.96
C GLY A 47 4.49 1.79 -30.96
N LEU A 48 5.69 1.34 -31.30
CA LEU A 48 6.89 2.16 -31.43
C LEU A 48 6.75 3.32 -32.45
N PRO A 49 6.06 3.17 -33.61
CA PRO A 49 5.80 4.27 -34.54
C PRO A 49 4.91 5.38 -33.94
N ARG A 50 3.87 5.02 -33.18
CA ARG A 50 2.97 6.01 -32.54
C ARG A 50 3.68 6.71 -31.38
N ARG A 51 4.48 5.96 -30.61
CA ARG A 51 5.35 6.49 -29.54
C ARG A 51 6.31 7.56 -30.08
N ALA A 52 6.96 7.30 -31.22
CA ALA A 52 7.85 8.28 -31.86
C ALA A 52 7.11 9.57 -32.27
N SER A 53 5.89 9.46 -32.79
CA SER A 53 5.04 10.63 -33.11
C SER A 53 4.57 11.38 -31.86
N ALA A 54 4.20 10.68 -30.78
CA ALA A 54 3.84 11.29 -29.51
C ALA A 54 5.00 12.09 -28.89
N ILE A 55 6.22 11.55 -28.97
CA ILE A 55 7.45 12.24 -28.54
C ILE A 55 7.70 13.47 -29.41
N LYS A 56 7.58 13.38 -30.74
CA LYS A 56 7.72 14.54 -31.64
C LYS A 56 6.64 15.61 -31.36
N GLN A 57 5.41 15.21 -31.07
CA GLN A 57 4.36 16.13 -30.67
C GLN A 57 4.71 16.83 -29.35
N ALA A 58 5.16 16.10 -28.33
CA ALA A 58 5.62 16.68 -27.07
C ALA A 58 6.79 17.67 -27.30
N GLN A 59 7.80 17.32 -28.10
CA GLN A 59 8.93 18.21 -28.43
C GLN A 59 8.53 19.51 -29.15
N SER A 60 7.37 19.53 -29.82
CA SER A 60 6.83 20.73 -30.49
C SER A 60 5.84 21.54 -29.65
N THR A 61 5.37 21.00 -28.52
CA THR A 61 4.34 21.62 -27.67
C THR A 61 4.84 22.00 -26.28
N GLU A 62 5.89 21.33 -25.79
CA GLU A 62 6.42 21.51 -24.44
C GLU A 62 7.78 22.21 -24.45
N SER A 63 7.91 23.27 -23.65
CA SER A 63 9.20 23.91 -23.38
C SER A 63 10.07 23.03 -22.48
N SER A 64 11.38 23.00 -22.75
CA SER A 64 12.39 22.42 -21.86
C SER A 64 12.11 20.96 -21.47
N LEU A 65 11.66 20.16 -22.45
CA LEU A 65 11.28 18.76 -22.29
C LEU A 65 12.49 17.84 -22.04
N LEU A 66 12.36 16.93 -21.06
CA LEU A 66 13.16 15.71 -20.90
C LEU A 66 12.33 14.52 -21.36
N ILE A 67 12.96 13.57 -22.04
CA ILE A 67 12.32 12.32 -22.47
C ILE A 67 13.04 11.15 -21.78
N LEU A 68 12.35 10.47 -20.87
CA LEU A 68 12.92 9.44 -19.99
C LEU A 68 12.17 8.11 -20.16
N ASP A 69 12.88 6.99 -20.05
CA ASP A 69 12.28 5.65 -20.10
C ASP A 69 12.78 4.82 -18.91
N ALA A 70 11.88 4.15 -18.19
CA ALA A 70 12.17 3.42 -16.96
C ALA A 70 12.86 2.05 -17.16
N GLY A 71 13.10 1.62 -18.41
CA GLY A 71 13.79 0.37 -18.72
C GLY A 71 12.84 -0.75 -19.13
N ASP A 72 13.35 -1.98 -19.24
CA ASP A 72 12.67 -3.14 -19.82
C ASP A 72 12.17 -2.85 -21.26
N LEU A 73 13.12 -2.43 -22.09
CA LEU A 73 12.88 -2.08 -23.49
C LEU A 73 12.67 -3.32 -24.38
N LEU A 74 13.44 -4.37 -24.13
CA LEU A 74 13.47 -5.61 -24.91
C LEU A 74 12.31 -6.53 -24.55
N ALA A 75 12.15 -7.65 -25.25
CA ALA A 75 11.15 -8.64 -24.90
C ALA A 75 11.48 -9.38 -23.59
N PRO A 76 10.48 -9.86 -22.82
CA PRO A 76 10.70 -10.64 -21.59
C PRO A 76 11.22 -12.07 -21.85
N PHE A 77 11.37 -12.44 -23.11
CA PHE A 77 11.93 -13.71 -23.58
C PHE A 77 12.92 -13.45 -24.72
N PRO A 78 13.98 -14.26 -24.91
CA PRO A 78 15.01 -14.00 -25.92
C PRO A 78 14.43 -13.90 -27.33
N SER A 79 14.55 -12.74 -27.97
CA SER A 79 14.00 -12.47 -29.30
C SER A 79 14.96 -11.67 -30.19
N ARG A 80 16.25 -12.05 -30.18
CA ARG A 80 17.37 -11.44 -30.95
C ARG A 80 17.03 -10.66 -32.21
N LEU A 81 16.19 -11.18 -33.10
CA LEU A 81 15.82 -10.46 -34.33
C LEU A 81 14.93 -9.24 -34.01
N LYS A 82 13.84 -9.46 -33.28
CA LYS A 82 12.90 -8.42 -32.79
C LYS A 82 13.62 -7.40 -31.92
N ASP A 83 14.45 -7.86 -30.99
CA ASP A 83 15.21 -6.99 -30.07
C ASP A 83 16.29 -6.18 -30.82
N SER A 84 16.94 -6.75 -31.85
CA SER A 84 17.83 -5.99 -32.74
C SER A 84 17.09 -4.87 -33.46
N VAL A 85 15.88 -5.17 -33.98
CA VAL A 85 15.03 -4.19 -34.67
C VAL A 85 14.54 -3.13 -33.71
N PHE A 86 14.12 -3.50 -32.50
CA PHE A 86 13.70 -2.58 -31.46
C PHE A 86 14.83 -1.60 -31.13
N VAL A 87 16.03 -2.10 -30.80
CA VAL A 87 17.19 -1.26 -30.43
C VAL A 87 17.60 -0.31 -31.57
N GLU A 88 17.73 -0.82 -32.80
CA GLU A 88 18.10 -0.03 -33.99
C GLU A 88 17.05 1.05 -34.33
N THR A 89 15.79 0.78 -34.03
CA THR A 89 14.67 1.69 -34.27
C THR A 89 14.56 2.74 -33.15
N TYR A 90 14.64 2.28 -31.89
CA TYR A 90 14.56 3.11 -30.70
C TYR A 90 15.75 4.07 -30.58
N SER A 91 16.94 3.70 -31.04
CA SER A 91 18.12 4.59 -31.08
C SER A 91 17.94 5.81 -32.00
N ARG A 92 16.89 5.85 -32.82
CA ARG A 92 16.52 6.98 -33.68
C ARG A 92 15.54 7.94 -33.00
N ILE A 93 14.99 7.56 -31.84
CA ILE A 93 14.11 8.37 -31.01
C ILE A 93 14.98 9.19 -30.04
N PRO A 94 14.80 10.51 -29.94
CA PRO A 94 15.65 11.38 -29.13
C PRO A 94 15.31 11.28 -27.63
N VAL A 95 15.77 10.20 -26.99
CA VAL A 95 15.60 9.94 -25.55
C VAL A 95 16.80 10.47 -24.77
N ASP A 96 16.55 11.10 -23.61
CA ASP A 96 17.58 11.73 -22.79
C ASP A 96 18.33 10.74 -21.90
N ALA A 97 17.62 9.78 -21.30
CA ALA A 97 18.18 8.69 -20.51
C ALA A 97 17.19 7.52 -20.46
N VAL A 98 17.72 6.30 -20.44
CA VAL A 98 16.94 5.08 -20.20
C VAL A 98 17.51 4.37 -18.96
N ALA A 99 16.65 3.92 -18.05
CA ALA A 99 17.07 3.00 -17.00
C ALA A 99 17.50 1.65 -17.59
N PHE A 100 18.17 0.86 -16.77
CA PHE A 100 18.59 -0.48 -17.14
C PHE A 100 17.73 -1.46 -16.34
N GLY A 101 16.82 -2.11 -17.06
CA GLY A 101 16.06 -3.26 -16.58
C GLY A 101 16.84 -4.56 -16.78
N ASP A 102 16.24 -5.67 -16.35
CA ASP A 102 16.78 -7.00 -16.54
C ASP A 102 16.58 -7.51 -17.98
N GLN A 103 15.50 -7.09 -18.65
CA GLN A 103 15.21 -7.52 -20.02
C GLN A 103 16.30 -7.08 -21.02
N GLU A 104 17.05 -6.01 -20.74
CA GLU A 104 18.23 -5.61 -21.55
C GLU A 104 19.33 -6.70 -21.65
N LEU A 105 19.34 -7.70 -20.77
CA LEU A 105 20.26 -8.84 -20.79
C LEU A 105 19.64 -10.15 -21.33
N ILE A 106 18.36 -10.18 -21.73
CA ILE A 106 17.63 -11.42 -22.03
C ILE A 106 18.29 -12.28 -23.13
N ASP A 107 18.88 -11.65 -24.16
CA ASP A 107 19.61 -12.30 -25.24
C ASP A 107 21.08 -12.64 -24.91
N GLY A 108 21.49 -12.39 -23.67
CA GLY A 108 22.83 -12.58 -23.13
C GLY A 108 23.74 -11.34 -23.22
N TYR A 109 24.68 -11.24 -22.27
CA TYR A 109 25.66 -10.15 -22.21
C TYR A 109 26.40 -9.82 -23.53
N PRO A 110 26.79 -10.79 -24.39
CA PRO A 110 27.40 -10.46 -25.69
C PRO A 110 26.50 -9.64 -26.61
N PHE A 111 25.18 -9.88 -26.59
CA PHE A 111 24.20 -9.08 -27.32
C PHE A 111 24.07 -7.69 -26.69
N PHE A 112 23.90 -7.61 -25.37
CA PHE A 112 23.82 -6.34 -24.65
C PHE A 112 25.01 -5.42 -24.96
N SER A 113 26.23 -5.93 -24.83
CA SER A 113 27.45 -5.12 -24.98
C SER A 113 27.77 -4.70 -26.42
N GLN A 114 27.28 -5.43 -27.43
CA GLN A 114 27.54 -5.14 -28.86
C GLN A 114 26.38 -4.40 -29.54
N MET A 115 25.14 -4.70 -29.15
CA MET A 115 23.94 -4.15 -29.78
C MET A 115 23.32 -3.02 -28.96
N VAL A 116 22.97 -3.32 -27.70
CA VAL A 116 22.13 -2.49 -26.83
C VAL A 116 22.90 -1.30 -26.24
N GLN A 117 23.92 -1.59 -25.43
CA GLN A 117 24.74 -0.61 -24.70
C GLN A 117 25.32 0.52 -25.56
N PRO A 118 25.87 0.30 -26.77
CA PRO A 118 26.45 1.38 -27.57
C PRO A 118 25.42 2.24 -28.32
N ARG A 119 24.15 1.82 -28.41
CA ARG A 119 23.10 2.52 -29.18
C ARG A 119 22.15 3.34 -28.31
N LEU A 120 22.02 2.99 -27.03
CA LEU A 120 21.02 3.56 -26.13
C LEU A 120 21.66 4.36 -24.99
N PRO A 121 21.02 5.45 -24.50
CA PRO A 121 21.54 6.28 -23.42
C PRO A 121 21.27 5.64 -22.04
N LEU A 122 21.67 4.37 -21.89
CA LEU A 122 21.44 3.56 -20.70
C LEU A 122 22.26 4.05 -19.50
N ILE A 123 21.63 4.07 -18.33
CA ILE A 123 22.25 4.38 -17.04
C ILE A 123 21.88 3.32 -15.99
N SER A 124 22.80 3.07 -15.06
CA SER A 124 22.56 2.27 -13.85
C SER A 124 23.62 2.57 -12.80
N ALA A 125 23.20 2.94 -11.59
CA ALA A 125 24.09 3.18 -10.47
C ALA A 125 24.54 1.89 -9.77
N ASN A 126 23.77 0.81 -9.83
CA ASN A 126 24.01 -0.39 -9.04
C ASN A 126 24.18 -1.69 -9.86
N ALA A 127 24.12 -1.67 -11.19
CA ALA A 127 24.55 -2.78 -12.03
C ALA A 127 26.09 -2.84 -12.19
N TYR A 128 26.68 -4.00 -11.94
CA TYR A 128 28.12 -4.24 -11.97
C TYR A 128 28.45 -5.52 -12.73
N ARG A 129 29.57 -5.53 -13.45
CA ARG A 129 30.20 -6.74 -13.99
C ARG A 129 31.66 -6.79 -13.56
N ASN A 130 32.12 -7.93 -13.05
CA ASN A 130 33.52 -8.11 -12.61
C ASN A 130 34.02 -6.98 -11.69
N SER A 131 33.19 -6.60 -10.70
CA SER A 131 33.41 -5.49 -9.75
C SER A 131 33.56 -4.07 -10.35
N LYS A 132 33.37 -3.88 -11.65
CA LYS A 132 33.26 -2.57 -12.30
C LYS A 132 31.78 -2.25 -12.57
N ARG A 133 31.39 -0.98 -12.46
CA ARG A 133 30.02 -0.56 -12.80
C ARG A 133 29.79 -0.76 -14.29
N LEU A 134 28.65 -1.34 -14.66
CA LEU A 134 28.37 -1.75 -16.03
C LEU A 134 28.07 -0.56 -16.94
N LEU A 135 27.38 0.44 -16.40
CA LEU A 135 26.88 1.63 -17.08
C LEU A 135 27.30 2.91 -16.34
N PRO A 136 27.16 4.09 -16.98
CA PRO A 136 27.21 5.35 -16.25
C PRO A 136 26.15 5.38 -15.15
N ALA A 137 26.55 5.88 -13.97
CA ALA A 137 25.71 5.88 -12.78
C ALA A 137 24.45 6.75 -12.93
N TYR A 138 24.64 7.92 -13.53
CA TYR A 138 23.68 8.99 -13.67
C TYR A 138 24.14 9.91 -14.81
N LYS A 139 23.24 10.79 -15.27
CA LYS A 139 23.51 11.82 -16.28
C LYS A 139 23.07 13.19 -15.75
N ILE A 140 23.90 14.22 -15.90
CA ILE A 140 23.48 15.61 -15.65
C ILE A 140 22.95 16.20 -16.95
N ILE A 141 21.75 16.75 -16.91
CA ILE A 141 21.02 17.33 -18.04
C ILE A 141 20.62 18.75 -17.67
N GLN A 142 20.74 19.69 -18.61
CA GLN A 142 20.27 21.06 -18.39
C GLN A 142 19.02 21.35 -19.22
N ARG A 143 18.00 21.94 -18.60
CA ARG A 143 16.72 22.37 -19.19
C ARG A 143 16.23 23.63 -18.48
N ASP A 144 15.84 24.65 -19.24
CA ASP A 144 15.49 26.00 -18.74
C ASP A 144 16.50 26.64 -17.75
N GLY A 145 17.77 26.24 -17.81
CA GLY A 145 18.79 26.63 -16.83
C GLY A 145 18.94 25.67 -15.63
N VAL A 146 17.89 24.95 -15.25
CA VAL A 146 17.89 23.92 -14.20
C VAL A 146 18.87 22.80 -14.56
N ARG A 147 19.75 22.43 -13.62
CA ARG A 147 20.59 21.23 -13.69
C ARG A 147 19.86 20.06 -13.04
N ILE A 148 19.58 19.03 -13.83
CA ILE A 148 18.81 17.85 -13.43
C ILE A 148 19.76 16.65 -13.45
N ALA A 149 19.89 15.94 -12.33
CA ALA A 149 20.58 14.66 -12.27
C ALA A 149 19.58 13.53 -12.48
N VAL A 150 19.77 12.72 -13.52
CA VAL A 150 18.98 11.50 -13.75
C VAL A 150 19.82 10.30 -13.36
N ILE A 151 19.45 9.60 -12.29
CA ILE A 151 20.07 8.36 -11.79
C ILE A 151 19.15 7.16 -12.09
N SER A 152 19.70 5.95 -12.15
CA SER A 152 18.95 4.72 -12.37
C SER A 152 19.33 3.63 -11.38
N LEU A 153 18.37 2.84 -10.90
CA LEU A 153 18.58 1.71 -9.97
C LEU A 153 17.73 0.50 -10.37
N ILE A 154 18.33 -0.70 -10.30
CA ILE A 154 17.67 -1.99 -10.57
C ILE A 154 17.66 -2.89 -9.32
N THR A 155 16.59 -3.65 -9.11
CA THR A 155 16.44 -4.53 -7.95
C THR A 155 17.32 -5.78 -8.11
N PRO A 156 18.16 -6.18 -7.13
CA PRO A 156 18.96 -7.41 -7.21
C PRO A 156 18.16 -8.68 -7.53
N GLU A 157 16.89 -8.68 -7.13
CA GLU A 157 15.94 -9.77 -7.29
C GLU A 157 15.51 -9.99 -8.75
N ALA A 158 15.64 -8.98 -9.62
CA ALA A 158 15.35 -9.11 -11.06
C ALA A 158 16.23 -10.18 -11.75
N PHE A 159 17.47 -10.35 -11.28
CA PHE A 159 18.40 -11.33 -11.83
C PHE A 159 18.26 -12.74 -11.23
N ILE A 160 17.33 -12.99 -10.29
CA ILE A 160 17.15 -14.32 -9.66
C ILE A 160 16.81 -15.39 -10.71
N PHE A 161 16.07 -15.01 -11.76
CA PHE A 161 15.63 -15.92 -12.81
C PHE A 161 16.60 -16.03 -13.99
N TYR A 162 17.72 -15.31 -13.99
CA TYR A 162 18.72 -15.37 -15.07
C TYR A 162 19.81 -16.39 -14.75
N ASP A 163 20.26 -17.16 -15.75
CA ASP A 163 21.41 -18.05 -15.59
C ASP A 163 22.73 -17.29 -15.68
N GLN A 164 23.78 -17.90 -15.12
CA GLN A 164 25.11 -17.29 -15.04
C GLN A 164 25.78 -17.11 -16.41
N GLU A 165 25.35 -17.85 -17.44
CA GLU A 165 25.85 -17.71 -18.81
C GLU A 165 25.26 -16.45 -19.47
N THR A 166 23.93 -16.26 -19.36
CA THR A 166 23.21 -15.07 -19.83
C THR A 166 23.72 -13.79 -19.15
N LEU A 167 23.89 -13.83 -17.81
CA LEU A 167 24.41 -12.69 -17.04
C LEU A 167 25.90 -12.42 -17.28
N ASP A 168 26.72 -13.43 -17.58
CA ASP A 168 28.18 -13.31 -17.76
C ASP A 168 28.84 -12.53 -16.59
N GLY A 169 28.44 -12.84 -15.36
CA GLY A 169 28.94 -12.17 -14.15
C GLY A 169 28.44 -10.72 -13.94
N VAL A 170 27.35 -10.30 -14.60
CA VAL A 170 26.57 -9.13 -14.19
C VAL A 170 25.82 -9.44 -12.89
N VAL A 171 25.84 -8.48 -11.96
CA VAL A 171 25.10 -8.49 -10.69
C VAL A 171 24.60 -7.09 -10.37
N ALA A 172 23.45 -6.98 -9.69
CA ALA A 172 23.00 -5.74 -9.08
C ALA A 172 23.36 -5.72 -7.58
N ARG A 173 23.86 -4.57 -7.11
CA ARG A 173 24.17 -4.30 -5.70
C ARG A 173 22.98 -3.68 -4.98
N ASP A 174 23.02 -3.67 -3.66
CA ASP A 174 21.99 -3.03 -2.83
C ASP A 174 21.72 -1.57 -3.27
N PRO A 175 20.49 -1.23 -3.69
CA PRO A 175 20.15 0.10 -4.20
C PRO A 175 20.37 1.22 -3.18
N SER A 176 19.97 1.02 -1.91
CA SER A 176 20.11 2.04 -0.86
C SER A 176 21.58 2.37 -0.59
N SER A 177 22.46 1.38 -0.58
CA SER A 177 23.90 1.55 -0.36
C SER A 177 24.59 2.35 -1.48
N GLU A 178 24.31 2.03 -2.74
CA GLU A 178 24.86 2.77 -3.89
C GLU A 178 24.29 4.20 -3.97
N LEU A 179 22.99 4.38 -3.72
CA LEU A 179 22.34 5.69 -3.70
C LEU A 179 22.91 6.59 -2.59
N LYS A 180 23.12 6.05 -1.39
CA LYS A 180 23.75 6.76 -0.26
C LYS A 180 25.18 7.21 -0.54
N ALA A 181 25.94 6.44 -1.33
CA ALA A 181 27.29 6.82 -1.73
C ALA A 181 27.29 7.99 -2.75
N LEU A 182 26.31 8.01 -3.65
CA LEU A 182 26.23 9.01 -4.74
C LEU A 182 25.52 10.30 -4.32
N MET A 183 24.59 10.26 -3.38
CA MET A 183 23.74 11.40 -3.02
C MET A 183 24.51 12.71 -2.73
N PRO A 184 25.63 12.73 -1.98
CA PRO A 184 26.40 13.95 -1.76
C PRO A 184 26.97 14.57 -3.05
N GLU A 185 27.32 13.73 -4.03
CA GLU A 185 27.81 14.17 -5.34
C GLU A 185 26.67 14.73 -6.20
N LEU A 186 25.53 14.03 -6.26
CA LEU A 186 24.35 14.46 -7.02
C LEU A 186 23.87 15.85 -6.57
N LYS A 187 23.68 16.04 -5.25
CA LYS A 187 23.28 17.32 -4.64
C LYS A 187 24.26 18.47 -4.87
N SER A 188 25.53 18.16 -5.15
CA SER A 188 26.53 19.18 -5.48
C SER A 188 26.52 19.60 -6.96
N LYS A 189 25.90 18.80 -7.84
CA LYS A 189 25.93 18.96 -9.30
C LYS A 189 24.58 19.38 -9.89
N ALA A 190 23.47 19.04 -9.24
CA ALA A 190 22.11 19.27 -9.72
C ALA A 190 21.25 20.03 -8.69
N GLU A 191 20.22 20.70 -9.19
CA GLU A 191 19.14 21.34 -8.44
C GLU A 191 17.91 20.43 -8.32
N VAL A 192 17.78 19.43 -9.20
CA VAL A 192 16.72 18.42 -9.18
C VAL A 192 17.33 17.03 -9.41
N ILE A 193 16.90 16.02 -8.65
CA ILE A 193 17.31 14.63 -8.76
C ILE A 193 16.11 13.76 -9.17
N ILE A 194 16.23 13.11 -10.32
CA ILE A 194 15.26 12.15 -10.88
C ILE A 194 15.85 10.74 -10.79
N LEU A 195 15.13 9.81 -10.19
CA LEU A 195 15.42 8.38 -10.21
C LEU A 195 14.54 7.69 -11.25
N LEU A 196 15.16 7.06 -12.25
CA LEU A 196 14.51 6.05 -13.08
C LEU A 196 14.63 4.71 -12.34
N SER A 197 13.51 4.08 -12.05
CA SER A 197 13.48 2.98 -11.09
C SER A 197 13.03 1.67 -11.74
N HIS A 198 13.88 0.66 -11.59
CA HIS A 198 13.57 -0.74 -11.86
C HIS A 198 13.57 -1.53 -10.55
N LEU A 199 12.93 -0.96 -9.52
CA LEU A 199 12.94 -1.46 -8.14
C LEU A 199 11.64 -2.14 -7.70
N GLY A 200 10.55 -1.92 -8.45
CA GLY A 200 9.19 -2.25 -8.05
C GLY A 200 8.62 -1.23 -7.06
N PHE A 201 7.33 -0.92 -7.24
CA PHE A 201 6.65 0.22 -6.62
C PHE A 201 6.77 0.30 -5.08
N ASN A 202 6.71 -0.85 -4.38
CA ASN A 202 6.87 -0.89 -2.92
C ASN A 202 8.28 -0.48 -2.45
N ARG A 203 9.33 -0.76 -3.23
CA ARG A 203 10.72 -0.40 -2.89
C ARG A 203 10.99 1.06 -3.23
N GLU A 204 10.36 1.61 -4.26
CA GLU A 204 10.38 3.03 -4.61
C GLU A 204 9.81 3.90 -3.48
N ARG A 205 8.63 3.52 -2.95
CA ARG A 205 8.02 4.18 -1.79
C ARG A 205 8.92 4.16 -0.55
N LYS A 206 9.81 3.16 -0.42
CA LYS A 206 10.83 3.08 0.63
C LYS A 206 12.02 4.00 0.34
N ILE A 207 12.52 4.01 -0.90
CA ILE A 207 13.61 4.89 -1.35
C ILE A 207 13.22 6.37 -1.21
N ALA A 208 12.01 6.77 -1.59
CA ALA A 208 11.51 8.13 -1.38
C ALA A 208 11.52 8.57 0.10
N LYS A 209 11.27 7.64 1.03
CA LYS A 209 11.32 7.92 2.49
C LYS A 209 12.75 7.95 3.04
N GLU A 210 13.64 7.09 2.53
CA GLU A 210 15.04 7.01 2.97
C GLU A 210 15.90 8.15 2.38
N PHE A 211 15.56 8.61 1.17
CA PHE A 211 16.29 9.60 0.39
C PHE A 211 15.37 10.75 -0.06
N PRO A 212 14.91 11.63 0.85
CA PRO A 212 14.03 12.76 0.54
C PRO A 212 14.72 13.86 -0.30
N ASP A 213 15.99 13.68 -0.65
CA ASP A 213 16.74 14.49 -1.61
C ASP A 213 16.48 14.08 -3.08
N ILE A 214 15.70 13.01 -3.33
CA ILE A 214 15.17 12.69 -4.66
C ILE A 214 13.85 13.43 -4.85
N ASP A 215 13.74 14.23 -5.90
CA ASP A 215 12.53 15.00 -6.18
C ASP A 215 11.50 14.22 -7.01
N ILE A 216 11.96 13.37 -7.93
CA ILE A 216 11.09 12.60 -8.83
C ILE A 216 11.58 11.15 -8.90
N ILE A 217 10.65 10.19 -8.82
CA ILE A 217 10.84 8.80 -9.21
C ILE A 217 9.95 8.52 -10.44
N VAL A 218 10.54 7.97 -11.49
CA VAL A 218 9.80 7.35 -12.60
C VAL A 218 9.84 5.84 -12.36
N SER A 219 8.68 5.26 -12.11
CA SER A 219 8.45 3.86 -11.80
C SER A 219 8.47 2.99 -13.05
N GLY A 220 8.96 1.78 -12.91
CA GLY A 220 9.01 0.72 -13.92
C GLY A 220 9.15 -0.65 -13.24
N HIS A 221 9.37 -1.71 -14.01
CA HIS A 221 9.34 -3.12 -13.59
C HIS A 221 7.96 -3.65 -13.18
N THR A 222 7.16 -2.86 -12.47
CA THR A 222 5.77 -3.18 -12.12
C THR A 222 4.77 -2.31 -12.92
N PRO A 223 3.58 -2.83 -13.30
CA PRO A 223 2.73 -2.20 -14.32
C PRO A 223 1.80 -1.08 -13.79
N GLU A 224 2.19 -0.31 -12.77
CA GLU A 224 1.33 0.71 -12.17
C GLU A 224 1.05 1.89 -13.11
N ILE A 225 -0.24 2.07 -13.45
CA ILE A 225 -0.74 3.29 -14.10
C ILE A 225 -1.19 4.30 -13.02
N LEU A 226 -0.32 5.27 -12.72
CA LEU A 226 -0.61 6.33 -11.75
C LEU A 226 -1.37 7.48 -12.44
N LYS A 227 -2.71 7.35 -12.54
CA LYS A 227 -3.62 8.37 -13.09
C LYS A 227 -3.40 9.77 -12.48
N GLN A 228 -2.97 9.83 -11.22
CA GLN A 228 -2.35 10.99 -10.58
C GLN A 228 -1.04 10.53 -9.95
N SER A 229 -0.02 11.40 -9.92
CA SER A 229 1.27 11.09 -9.27
C SER A 229 1.09 10.86 -7.77
N GLU A 230 1.74 9.83 -7.22
CA GLU A 230 1.87 9.73 -5.77
C GLU A 230 2.92 10.75 -5.26
N ARG A 231 2.78 11.22 -4.03
CA ARG A 231 3.77 12.08 -3.37
C ARG A 231 4.12 11.55 -2.00
N ILE A 232 5.41 11.34 -1.75
CA ILE A 232 5.96 10.88 -0.48
C ILE A 232 6.96 11.94 0.00
N GLY A 233 6.57 12.70 1.02
CA GLY A 233 7.32 13.90 1.42
C GLY A 233 7.35 14.92 0.29
N GLU A 234 8.55 15.25 -0.18
CA GLU A 234 8.75 16.14 -1.33
C GLU A 234 8.93 15.38 -2.66
N THR A 235 9.12 14.06 -2.63
CA THR A 235 9.32 13.21 -3.80
C THR A 235 7.99 12.91 -4.52
N TYR A 236 7.92 13.15 -5.82
CA TYR A 236 6.82 12.72 -6.69
C TYR A 236 7.14 11.36 -7.33
N ILE A 237 6.21 10.40 -7.30
CA ILE A 237 6.32 9.12 -8.01
C ILE A 237 5.37 9.11 -9.21
N LEU A 238 5.91 8.74 -10.37
CA LEU A 238 5.26 8.78 -11.67
C LEU A 238 5.26 7.36 -12.27
N GLY A 239 4.12 6.85 -12.74
CA GLY A 239 3.99 5.50 -13.30
C GLY A 239 3.07 5.50 -14.52
N ALA A 240 3.50 4.87 -15.61
CA ALA A 240 2.84 4.89 -16.91
C ALA A 240 2.30 3.51 -17.35
N GLY A 241 2.40 2.48 -16.50
CA GLY A 241 2.11 1.10 -16.87
C GLY A 241 3.13 0.49 -17.85
N GLU A 242 2.75 -0.62 -18.46
CA GLU A 242 3.61 -1.47 -19.30
C GLU A 242 3.26 -1.44 -20.80
N ASP A 243 4.06 -2.19 -21.59
CA ASP A 243 4.04 -2.32 -23.06
C ASP A 243 4.15 -0.98 -23.82
N ALA A 244 4.44 0.09 -23.09
CA ALA A 244 4.18 1.46 -23.51
C ALA A 244 2.78 1.65 -24.15
N LYS A 245 1.73 1.01 -23.63
CA LYS A 245 0.33 1.30 -24.00
C LYS A 245 -0.03 2.76 -23.68
N HIS A 246 0.67 3.36 -22.72
CA HIS A 246 0.53 4.75 -22.32
C HIS A 246 1.89 5.47 -22.24
N PHE A 247 1.85 6.79 -22.16
CA PHE A 247 2.96 7.61 -21.67
C PHE A 247 2.44 8.67 -20.71
N GLY A 248 3.31 9.14 -19.83
CA GLY A 248 3.02 10.28 -18.98
C GLY A 248 3.71 11.56 -19.43
N LEU A 249 3.06 12.70 -19.16
CA LEU A 249 3.63 14.02 -19.34
C LEU A 249 3.39 14.85 -18.07
N ALA A 250 4.46 15.07 -17.31
CA ALA A 250 4.47 15.86 -16.09
C ALA A 250 5.18 17.20 -16.32
N ARG A 251 4.58 18.31 -15.88
CA ARG A 251 5.17 19.66 -15.94
C ARG A 251 5.57 20.10 -14.54
N PHE A 252 6.81 20.53 -14.38
CA PHE A 252 7.37 20.96 -13.12
C PHE A 252 7.82 22.41 -13.19
N ARG A 253 7.69 23.09 -12.06
CA ARG A 253 8.19 24.43 -11.83
C ARG A 253 9.11 24.42 -10.61
N LEU A 254 10.28 25.01 -10.75
CA LEU A 254 11.23 25.21 -9.66
C LEU A 254 11.06 26.64 -9.10
N GLU A 255 10.56 26.74 -7.87
CA GLU A 255 10.39 28.00 -7.15
C GLU A 255 11.38 28.07 -5.98
N ALA A 256 12.43 28.88 -6.15
CA ALA A 256 13.63 28.87 -5.31
C ALA A 256 14.26 27.47 -5.23
N ASP A 257 14.11 26.77 -4.10
CA ASP A 257 14.62 25.41 -3.86
C ASP A 257 13.47 24.37 -3.74
N SER A 258 12.25 24.71 -4.18
CA SER A 258 11.06 23.84 -4.06
C SER A 258 10.55 23.41 -5.44
N LEU A 259 10.42 22.10 -5.66
CA LEU A 259 9.84 21.54 -6.88
C LEU A 259 8.32 21.40 -6.78
N ILE A 260 7.60 22.05 -7.70
CA ILE A 260 6.14 22.05 -7.76
C ILE A 260 5.68 21.34 -9.04
N LEU A 261 4.90 20.26 -8.89
CA LEU A 261 4.19 19.65 -10.02
C LEU A 261 3.03 20.56 -10.45
N ALA A 262 3.15 21.21 -11.61
CA ALA A 262 2.12 22.06 -12.21
C ALA A 262 1.00 21.24 -12.88
N GLY A 263 1.28 19.98 -13.25
CA GLY A 263 0.28 19.02 -13.70
C GLY A 263 0.91 17.76 -14.30
N ASN A 264 0.20 16.62 -14.22
CA ASN A 264 0.60 15.33 -14.79
C ASN A 264 -0.56 14.74 -15.61
N ARG A 265 -0.28 14.06 -16.72
CA ARG A 265 -1.31 13.38 -17.53
C ARG A 265 -0.82 12.11 -18.23
N ILE A 266 -1.52 11.00 -17.97
CA ILE A 266 -1.63 9.80 -18.83
C ILE A 266 -2.98 9.89 -19.57
N THR A 267 -3.20 9.75 -20.88
CA THR A 267 -2.36 9.61 -22.10
C THR A 267 -2.00 8.21 -22.65
N ALA A 268 -3.02 7.43 -23.04
CA ALA A 268 -2.91 6.23 -23.90
C ALA A 268 -2.43 6.52 -25.34
N LEU A 269 -1.64 5.61 -25.93
CA LEU A 269 -1.10 5.65 -27.29
C LEU A 269 -2.07 5.06 -28.33
N SER A 270 -3.26 5.65 -28.45
CA SER A 270 -4.26 5.26 -29.45
C SER A 270 -3.93 5.79 -30.86
N ASP A 271 -4.76 5.36 -31.81
CA ASP A 271 -4.92 5.84 -33.19
C ASP A 271 -4.80 7.38 -33.40
N ARG A 272 -5.13 8.19 -32.39
CA ARG A 272 -4.96 9.66 -32.40
C ARG A 272 -3.52 10.12 -32.65
N PHE A 273 -2.54 9.24 -32.43
CA PHE A 273 -1.15 9.46 -32.81
C PHE A 273 -0.89 8.72 -34.12
N ALA A 274 -0.73 9.48 -35.21
CA ALA A 274 -0.31 8.92 -36.50
C ALA A 274 1.04 8.19 -36.36
N GLU A 275 1.22 7.09 -37.07
CA GLU A 275 2.47 6.33 -37.05
C GLU A 275 3.61 7.11 -37.71
N ASP A 276 4.78 7.18 -37.06
CA ASP A 276 5.93 7.87 -37.65
C ASP A 276 6.44 7.11 -38.88
N ALA A 277 6.29 7.71 -40.06
CA ALA A 277 6.65 7.09 -41.34
C ALA A 277 8.15 6.76 -41.51
N SER A 278 9.06 7.23 -40.65
CA SER A 278 10.47 6.82 -40.65
C SER A 278 10.76 5.61 -39.79
N ILE A 279 9.99 5.44 -38.70
CA ILE A 279 9.99 4.27 -37.82
C ILE A 279 9.20 3.13 -38.46
N GLN A 280 8.01 3.41 -39.00
CA GLN A 280 7.14 2.41 -39.64
C GLN A 280 7.84 1.67 -40.78
N ARG A 281 8.65 2.35 -41.58
CA ARG A 281 9.46 1.73 -42.65
C ARG A 281 10.51 0.73 -42.17
N VAL A 282 10.86 0.74 -40.88
CA VAL A 282 11.80 -0.22 -40.28
C VAL A 282 11.05 -1.40 -39.66
N VAL A 283 9.93 -1.14 -38.96
CA VAL A 283 9.20 -2.19 -38.23
C VAL A 283 8.18 -2.94 -39.07
N ALA A 284 7.56 -2.31 -40.09
CA ALA A 284 6.51 -2.95 -40.88
C ALA A 284 6.93 -4.29 -41.51
N PRO A 285 8.13 -4.45 -42.12
CA PRO A 285 8.54 -5.75 -42.68
C PRO A 285 8.69 -6.88 -41.64
N TYR A 286 8.87 -6.54 -40.35
CA TYR A 286 8.96 -7.51 -39.27
C TYR A 286 7.57 -7.82 -38.69
N ILE A 287 6.71 -6.81 -38.54
CA ILE A 287 5.31 -6.98 -38.14
C ILE A 287 4.58 -7.85 -39.18
N GLU A 288 4.75 -7.55 -40.47
CA GLU A 288 4.20 -8.34 -41.58
C GLU A 288 4.75 -9.78 -41.62
N ALA A 289 5.97 -10.03 -41.13
CA ALA A 289 6.54 -11.37 -41.01
C ALA A 289 5.99 -12.14 -39.80
N GLU A 290 5.90 -11.51 -38.62
CA GLU A 290 5.22 -12.08 -37.43
C GLU A 290 3.76 -12.43 -37.77
N ASP A 291 3.04 -11.57 -38.49
CA ASP A 291 1.66 -11.80 -38.92
C ASP A 291 1.50 -13.01 -39.86
N VAL A 292 2.47 -13.23 -40.76
CA VAL A 292 2.44 -14.35 -41.72
C VAL A 292 2.78 -15.69 -41.05
N GLU A 293 3.66 -15.72 -40.03
CA GLU A 293 3.88 -16.92 -39.22
C GLU A 293 2.63 -17.31 -38.40
N ILE A 294 1.81 -16.33 -38.00
CA ILE A 294 0.56 -16.56 -37.27
C ILE A 294 -0.57 -17.10 -38.18
N ASP A 295 -0.65 -16.68 -39.46
CA ASP A 295 -1.71 -17.09 -40.40
C ASP A 295 -1.40 -18.39 -41.17
N SER A 296 -0.13 -18.83 -41.21
CA SER A 296 0.30 -19.97 -42.06
C SER A 296 0.45 -21.33 -41.36
N SER A 297 0.28 -21.42 -40.04
CA SER A 297 0.56 -22.61 -39.22
C SER A 297 -0.62 -23.60 -39.06
N LEU A 298 -1.67 -23.51 -39.89
CA LEU A 298 -2.81 -24.45 -39.92
C LEU A 298 -2.91 -25.24 -41.24
N THR A 299 -1.91 -26.07 -41.58
CA THR A 299 -2.16 -27.28 -42.42
C THR A 299 -1.14 -28.42 -42.24
N GLU A 300 -1.68 -29.60 -41.93
CA GLU A 300 -1.20 -30.98 -42.15
C GLU A 300 0.29 -31.40 -42.06
N GLN A 301 0.51 -32.36 -41.14
CA GLN A 301 1.33 -33.58 -41.27
C GLN A 301 2.80 -33.49 -41.73
N ASP A 302 3.71 -33.89 -40.84
CA ASP A 302 4.58 -35.04 -41.15
C ASP A 302 5.06 -35.79 -39.90
N THR A 303 5.26 -37.11 -40.01
CA THR A 303 5.75 -37.96 -38.90
C THR A 303 7.25 -38.23 -39.03
N VAL A 304 8.06 -37.93 -38.00
CA VAL A 304 9.44 -38.43 -37.89
C VAL A 304 9.71 -39.01 -36.50
N THR A 305 10.44 -40.13 -36.49
CA THR A 305 10.75 -40.99 -35.35
C THR A 305 11.96 -40.52 -34.54
N SER A 306 11.86 -40.56 -33.21
CA SER A 306 13.01 -40.81 -32.33
C SER A 306 12.61 -41.84 -31.26
N GLU A 307 13.54 -42.72 -30.85
CA GLU A 307 13.23 -43.92 -30.03
C GLU A 307 12.98 -43.66 -28.54
N HIS A 308 12.90 -42.40 -28.11
CA HIS A 308 12.70 -42.05 -26.71
C HIS A 308 11.38 -41.31 -26.48
N LYS A 309 10.50 -41.91 -25.67
CA LYS A 309 9.29 -41.25 -25.21
C LYS A 309 9.66 -40.14 -24.22
N PRO A 310 9.22 -38.89 -24.44
CA PRO A 310 9.40 -37.82 -23.46
C PRO A 310 8.55 -38.09 -22.21
N VAL A 311 9.07 -37.72 -21.04
CA VAL A 311 8.33 -37.74 -19.77
C VAL A 311 7.13 -36.80 -19.89
N LEU A 312 5.92 -37.25 -19.53
CA LEU A 312 4.73 -36.40 -19.57
C LEU A 312 4.48 -35.81 -18.18
N ILE A 313 4.51 -34.48 -18.09
CA ILE A 313 4.19 -33.70 -16.89
C ILE A 313 2.76 -33.16 -17.04
N HIS A 314 1.93 -33.38 -16.03
CA HIS A 314 0.61 -32.78 -15.90
C HIS A 314 0.72 -31.62 -14.90
N ALA A 315 0.32 -30.42 -15.30
CA ALA A 315 0.50 -29.19 -14.55
C ALA A 315 -0.84 -28.50 -14.29
N PHE A 316 -1.33 -28.57 -13.06
CA PHE A 316 -2.59 -27.98 -12.65
C PHE A 316 -2.36 -26.54 -12.16
N TYR A 317 -3.20 -25.60 -12.62
CA TYR A 317 -3.04 -24.17 -12.36
C TYR A 317 -4.39 -23.44 -12.30
N ALA A 318 -4.42 -22.30 -11.61
CA ALA A 318 -5.49 -21.30 -11.75
C ALA A 318 -4.97 -20.05 -12.52
N PRO A 319 -5.81 -19.35 -13.31
CA PRO A 319 -5.36 -18.24 -14.16
C PRO A 319 -4.98 -16.96 -13.37
N ASP A 320 -5.60 -16.77 -12.22
CA ASP A 320 -5.40 -15.71 -11.23
C ASP A 320 -4.20 -15.95 -10.30
N CYS A 321 -3.79 -17.22 -10.13
CA CYS A 321 -2.63 -17.64 -9.34
C CYS A 321 -1.28 -17.11 -9.90
N PRO A 322 -0.61 -16.10 -9.27
CA PRO A 322 0.54 -15.44 -9.90
C PRO A 322 1.80 -16.30 -9.96
N HIS A 323 1.99 -17.23 -9.01
CA HIS A 323 3.07 -18.23 -9.04
C HIS A 323 2.80 -19.35 -10.05
N CYS A 324 1.57 -19.83 -10.19
CA CYS A 324 1.19 -20.77 -11.24
C CYS A 324 1.47 -20.20 -12.64
N MET A 325 1.06 -18.96 -12.90
CA MET A 325 1.28 -18.30 -14.19
C MET A 325 2.78 -18.07 -14.47
N ARG A 326 3.61 -17.84 -13.44
CA ARG A 326 5.08 -17.80 -13.58
C ARG A 326 5.67 -19.20 -13.86
N MET A 327 5.17 -20.25 -13.22
CA MET A 327 5.60 -21.62 -13.50
C MET A 327 5.33 -21.99 -14.97
N LEU A 328 4.12 -21.72 -15.46
CA LEU A 328 3.70 -22.06 -16.82
C LEU A 328 4.32 -21.19 -17.91
N LYS A 329 4.43 -19.86 -17.69
CA LYS A 329 4.93 -18.93 -18.71
C LYS A 329 6.45 -18.74 -18.67
N VAL A 330 7.13 -19.07 -17.57
CA VAL A 330 8.57 -18.81 -17.39
C VAL A 330 9.37 -20.07 -17.08
N PHE A 331 8.97 -20.87 -16.09
CA PHE A 331 9.80 -21.98 -15.60
C PHE A 331 9.79 -23.20 -16.55
N LEU A 332 8.61 -23.75 -16.87
CA LEU A 332 8.50 -24.94 -17.71
C LEU A 332 8.98 -24.71 -19.16
N PRO A 333 8.67 -23.57 -19.84
CA PRO A 333 9.19 -23.30 -21.18
C PRO A 333 10.72 -23.19 -21.22
N ARG A 334 11.32 -22.57 -20.20
CA ARG A 334 12.79 -22.49 -20.07
C ARG A 334 13.42 -23.86 -19.85
N LEU A 335 12.81 -24.70 -19.00
CA LEU A 335 13.30 -26.05 -18.74
C LEU A 335 13.18 -26.94 -20.00
N ALA A 336 12.13 -26.75 -20.80
CA ALA A 336 11.95 -27.43 -22.09
C ALA A 336 12.96 -26.96 -23.15
N SER A 337 13.27 -25.67 -23.18
CA SER A 337 14.33 -25.10 -24.03
C SER A 337 15.73 -25.62 -23.67
N LYS A 338 15.99 -25.80 -22.36
CA LYS A 338 17.24 -26.37 -21.83
C LYS A 338 17.38 -27.88 -22.09
N TYR A 339 16.25 -28.60 -22.18
CA TYR A 339 16.20 -30.05 -22.40
C TYR A 339 15.22 -30.44 -23.52
N PRO A 340 15.52 -30.06 -24.78
CA PRO A 340 14.61 -30.28 -25.90
C PRO A 340 14.34 -31.76 -26.13
N GLY A 341 13.06 -32.14 -26.09
CA GLY A 341 12.60 -33.51 -26.26
C GLY A 341 12.66 -34.40 -25.01
N LEU A 342 13.13 -33.91 -23.86
CA LEU A 342 13.20 -34.70 -22.61
C LEU A 342 11.81 -34.93 -21.99
N PHE A 343 10.96 -33.91 -22.00
CA PHE A 343 9.62 -33.96 -21.43
C PHE A 343 8.60 -33.18 -22.26
N LYS A 344 7.32 -33.44 -22.00
CA LYS A 344 6.16 -32.71 -22.52
C LYS A 344 5.32 -32.24 -21.34
N VAL A 345 4.70 -31.07 -21.46
CA VAL A 345 3.78 -30.55 -20.45
C VAL A 345 2.36 -30.60 -21.02
N ARG A 346 1.42 -31.12 -20.24
CA ARG A 346 -0.02 -30.89 -20.41
C ARG A 346 -0.47 -30.01 -19.26
N VAL A 347 -1.00 -28.84 -19.57
CA VAL A 347 -1.58 -27.93 -18.58
C VAL A 347 -3.04 -28.29 -18.34
N HIS A 348 -3.50 -28.05 -17.12
CA HIS A 348 -4.88 -28.25 -16.68
C HIS A 348 -5.32 -27.03 -15.88
N ASN A 349 -6.27 -26.28 -16.41
CA ASN A 349 -6.84 -25.10 -15.78
C ASN A 349 -7.91 -25.52 -14.77
N ILE A 350 -7.67 -25.35 -13.48
CA ILE A 350 -8.61 -25.76 -12.44
C ILE A 350 -9.87 -24.88 -12.36
N ASP A 351 -9.89 -23.74 -13.08
CA ASP A 351 -11.14 -23.01 -13.33
C ASP A 351 -12.11 -23.81 -14.22
N ASN A 352 -11.63 -24.82 -14.95
CA ASN A 352 -12.45 -25.82 -15.62
C ASN A 352 -12.75 -26.99 -14.64
N PRO A 353 -14.01 -27.21 -14.24
CA PRO A 353 -14.40 -28.28 -13.32
C PRO A 353 -14.01 -29.70 -13.75
N GLU A 354 -14.03 -30.01 -15.05
CA GLU A 354 -13.57 -31.34 -15.52
C GLU A 354 -12.07 -31.56 -15.23
N GLU A 355 -11.28 -30.48 -15.25
CA GLU A 355 -9.84 -30.49 -14.99
C GLU A 355 -9.53 -30.34 -13.49
N TYR A 356 -10.41 -29.72 -12.70
CA TYR A 356 -10.38 -29.78 -11.24
C TYR A 356 -10.65 -31.20 -10.72
N ASN A 357 -11.67 -31.88 -11.26
CA ASN A 357 -11.96 -33.26 -10.88
C ASN A 357 -10.80 -34.21 -11.22
N LEU A 358 -10.12 -33.96 -12.35
CA LEU A 358 -8.90 -34.66 -12.72
C LEU A 358 -7.76 -34.42 -11.71
N LEU A 359 -7.65 -33.23 -11.11
CA LEU A 359 -6.71 -32.98 -10.00
C LEU A 359 -7.04 -33.87 -8.80
N VAL A 360 -8.31 -33.91 -8.36
CA VAL A 360 -8.76 -34.69 -7.19
C VAL A 360 -8.57 -36.20 -7.41
N GLU A 361 -8.83 -36.72 -8.61
CA GLU A 361 -8.51 -38.11 -8.96
C GLU A 361 -7.01 -38.38 -8.87
N TRP A 362 -6.17 -37.45 -9.35
CA TRP A 362 -4.73 -37.60 -9.38
C TRP A 362 -4.09 -37.49 -7.99
N GLU A 363 -4.57 -36.59 -7.14
CA GLU A 363 -4.20 -36.49 -5.73
C GLU A 363 -4.39 -37.85 -5.02
N LYS A 364 -5.60 -38.39 -5.15
CA LYS A 364 -6.00 -39.68 -4.57
C LYS A 364 -5.18 -40.86 -5.09
N ASP A 365 -4.93 -40.93 -6.39
CA ASP A 365 -4.13 -42.00 -7.01
C ASP A 365 -2.64 -41.93 -6.62
N HIS A 366 -2.15 -40.74 -6.25
CA HIS A 366 -0.77 -40.54 -5.79
C HIS A 366 -0.61 -40.54 -4.26
N GLY A 367 -1.71 -40.67 -3.51
CA GLY A 367 -1.70 -40.79 -2.05
C GLY A 367 -1.37 -39.48 -1.32
N VAL A 368 -1.69 -38.34 -1.95
CA VAL A 368 -1.67 -37.01 -1.34
C VAL A 368 -3.10 -36.52 -1.19
N GLU A 369 -3.42 -35.95 -0.04
CA GLU A 369 -4.67 -35.24 0.19
C GLU A 369 -4.35 -33.75 0.14
N GLU A 370 -5.13 -32.97 -0.59
CA GLU A 370 -5.15 -31.50 -0.51
C GLU A 370 -3.84 -30.79 -0.91
N GLN A 371 -3.49 -30.82 -2.20
CA GLN A 371 -2.31 -30.13 -2.75
C GLN A 371 -2.51 -28.61 -2.90
N ASP A 372 -1.46 -27.85 -2.61
CA ASP A 372 -1.34 -26.46 -3.04
C ASP A 372 -1.07 -26.36 -4.55
N ILE A 373 -1.55 -25.29 -5.18
CA ILE A 373 -1.30 -25.02 -6.61
C ILE A 373 -0.11 -24.06 -6.79
N PRO A 374 0.71 -24.22 -7.85
CA PRO A 374 0.54 -25.16 -8.96
C PRO A 374 1.03 -26.59 -8.65
N ALA A 375 0.17 -27.58 -8.85
CA ALA A 375 0.52 -28.98 -8.63
C ALA A 375 1.11 -29.62 -9.91
N LEU A 376 2.26 -30.29 -9.79
CA LEU A 376 2.92 -30.99 -10.90
C LEU A 376 2.97 -32.51 -10.67
N PHE A 377 2.46 -33.27 -11.63
CA PHE A 377 2.44 -34.73 -11.59
C PHE A 377 3.19 -35.34 -12.78
N PHE A 378 4.06 -36.32 -12.55
CA PHE A 378 4.75 -37.08 -13.60
C PHE A 378 5.24 -38.44 -13.09
N GLU A 379 5.02 -39.50 -13.88
CA GLU A 379 5.49 -40.88 -13.62
C GLU A 379 5.27 -41.40 -12.18
N GLY A 380 4.10 -41.13 -11.58
CA GLY A 380 3.79 -41.57 -10.22
C GLY A 380 4.45 -40.73 -9.12
N LYS A 381 4.89 -39.51 -9.43
CA LYS A 381 5.46 -38.53 -8.49
C LYS A 381 4.69 -37.22 -8.55
N VAL A 382 4.67 -36.54 -7.41
CA VAL A 382 4.02 -35.24 -7.22
C VAL A 382 5.07 -34.23 -6.74
N LEU A 383 4.90 -32.96 -7.11
CA LEU A 383 5.60 -31.82 -6.52
C LEU A 383 4.56 -30.78 -6.11
N ASP A 384 4.61 -30.42 -4.83
CA ASP A 384 3.62 -29.63 -4.09
C ASP A 384 4.15 -28.25 -3.69
N GLU A 385 5.39 -28.18 -3.20
CA GLU A 385 5.99 -26.92 -2.78
C GLU A 385 6.65 -26.16 -3.95
N ASP A 386 6.36 -24.86 -4.02
CA ASP A 386 7.00 -23.89 -4.91
C ASP A 386 8.54 -23.81 -4.70
N ALA A 387 9.08 -24.36 -3.60
CA ALA A 387 10.52 -24.56 -3.38
C ALA A 387 11.06 -25.85 -4.02
N ASP A 388 10.30 -26.95 -3.99
CA ASP A 388 10.70 -28.25 -4.54
C ASP A 388 10.53 -28.30 -6.07
N ILE A 389 9.52 -27.63 -6.62
CA ILE A 389 9.40 -27.42 -8.08
C ILE A 389 10.67 -26.74 -8.63
N LYS A 390 11.19 -25.73 -7.92
CA LYS A 390 12.39 -24.97 -8.34
C LYS A 390 13.70 -25.76 -8.20
N GLY A 391 13.83 -26.61 -7.19
CA GLY A 391 15.08 -27.31 -6.87
C GLY A 391 15.18 -28.74 -7.38
N ASN A 392 14.07 -29.48 -7.36
CA ASN A 392 14.04 -30.92 -7.59
C ASN A 392 13.49 -31.33 -8.97
N LEU A 393 12.61 -30.57 -9.63
CA LEU A 393 12.06 -30.96 -10.93
C LEU A 393 13.15 -31.21 -12.00
N GLU A 394 14.06 -30.25 -12.20
CA GLU A 394 15.18 -30.40 -13.15
C GLU A 394 16.02 -31.63 -12.83
N LYS A 395 16.36 -31.83 -11.55
CA LYS A 395 17.16 -32.96 -11.08
C LYS A 395 16.43 -34.30 -11.29
N MET A 396 15.14 -34.37 -11.01
CA MET A 396 14.34 -35.58 -11.16
C MET A 396 14.14 -35.97 -12.63
N LEU A 397 13.95 -34.98 -13.52
CA LEU A 397 13.95 -35.20 -14.97
C LEU A 397 15.33 -35.66 -15.49
N LEU A 398 16.42 -35.22 -14.85
CA LEU A 398 17.78 -35.67 -15.14
C LEU A 398 18.13 -37.04 -14.52
N ASP A 399 17.49 -37.45 -13.42
CA ASP A 399 17.64 -38.79 -12.84
C ASP A 399 16.85 -39.84 -13.65
N LEU A 400 15.78 -39.43 -14.35
CA LEU A 400 15.02 -40.24 -15.33
C LEU A 400 15.73 -40.40 -16.69
N ARG A 401 17.01 -40.03 -16.80
CA ARG A 401 17.80 -39.92 -18.05
C ARG A 401 18.72 -41.11 -18.43
N PRO A 402 18.45 -42.41 -18.18
CA PRO A 402 19.38 -43.49 -18.59
C PRO A 402 19.78 -43.58 -20.09
N SER A 403 19.21 -42.78 -20.99
CA SER A 403 19.45 -42.90 -22.44
C SER A 403 19.73 -41.60 -23.23
N TYR A 404 19.77 -40.40 -22.61
CA TYR A 404 19.97 -39.14 -23.35
C TYR A 404 21.43 -38.65 -23.34
N SER A 405 22.22 -39.13 -24.30
CA SER A 405 23.61 -38.73 -24.55
C SER A 405 23.71 -37.27 -25.02
N ALA A 406 24.62 -36.49 -24.43
CA ALA A 406 24.76 -35.05 -24.67
C ALA A 406 25.76 -34.69 -25.80
N SER A 407 25.89 -35.52 -26.84
CA SER A 407 26.88 -35.30 -27.93
C SER A 407 26.31 -34.69 -29.21
N ASP A 408 25.01 -34.78 -29.45
CA ASP A 408 24.44 -34.57 -30.79
C ASP A 408 23.72 -33.23 -30.87
N SER A 409 24.52 -32.15 -30.93
CA SER A 409 24.03 -30.79 -31.17
C SER A 409 24.22 -30.38 -32.63
N ALA A 410 23.13 -30.25 -33.39
CA ALA A 410 22.91 -29.25 -34.44
C ALA A 410 21.63 -29.56 -35.23
N THR A 411 20.95 -28.50 -35.70
CA THR A 411 19.87 -28.52 -36.69
C THR A 411 18.74 -29.53 -36.47
N HIS A 412 17.68 -29.13 -35.77
CA HIS A 412 16.29 -29.32 -36.22
C HIS A 412 15.40 -28.26 -35.55
N ALA A 413 14.61 -27.54 -36.35
CA ALA A 413 13.56 -26.68 -35.84
C ALA A 413 12.37 -27.55 -35.41
N GLY A 414 11.84 -27.31 -34.22
CA GLY A 414 10.71 -28.05 -33.68
C GLY A 414 9.55 -27.12 -33.37
N GLU A 415 8.53 -27.11 -34.23
CA GLU A 415 7.19 -26.80 -33.78
C GLU A 415 6.68 -27.97 -32.93
N LEU A 416 6.32 -27.71 -31.67
CA LEU A 416 4.91 -27.60 -31.31
C LEU A 416 4.82 -27.16 -29.83
N LEU A 417 4.48 -25.89 -29.61
CA LEU A 417 4.21 -25.34 -28.28
C LEU A 417 2.72 -24.99 -28.22
N VAL A 418 1.87 -25.98 -27.91
CA VAL A 418 0.45 -25.73 -27.63
C VAL A 418 0.32 -25.36 -26.16
N VAL A 419 0.47 -24.06 -25.90
CA VAL A 419 -0.19 -23.39 -24.79
C VAL A 419 -1.01 -22.26 -25.39
N SER A 420 -2.05 -22.63 -26.13
CA SER A 420 -3.17 -21.74 -26.40
C SER A 420 -3.88 -21.50 -25.06
N VAL A 421 -3.52 -20.41 -24.38
CA VAL A 421 -4.43 -19.83 -23.39
C VAL A 421 -5.52 -19.17 -24.22
N ASP A 422 -6.56 -19.96 -24.53
CA ASP A 422 -7.74 -19.43 -25.19
C ASP A 422 -8.33 -18.29 -24.36
N THR A 423 -8.94 -17.35 -25.06
CA THR A 423 -9.41 -16.07 -24.53
C THR A 423 -10.19 -16.25 -23.23
N VAL A 424 -9.72 -15.60 -22.16
CA VAL A 424 -10.53 -15.34 -20.97
C VAL A 424 -11.74 -14.52 -21.42
N ALA A 425 -12.89 -15.18 -21.55
CA ALA A 425 -14.15 -14.48 -21.60
C ALA A 425 -14.38 -13.84 -20.23
N GLU A 426 -14.80 -12.57 -20.21
CA GLU A 426 -15.27 -11.92 -18.98
C GLU A 426 -16.57 -12.60 -18.52
N VAL A 427 -16.45 -13.65 -17.71
CA VAL A 427 -17.57 -14.21 -16.95
C VAL A 427 -17.80 -13.28 -15.76
N SER A 428 -19.04 -12.85 -15.56
CA SER A 428 -19.39 -11.97 -14.46
C SER A 428 -19.10 -12.64 -13.11
N ASP A 429 -18.14 -12.11 -12.36
CA ASP A 429 -17.60 -12.60 -11.07
C ASP A 429 -18.63 -12.76 -9.91
N THR A 430 -19.91 -12.54 -10.18
CA THR A 430 -20.98 -12.49 -9.16
C THR A 430 -21.92 -13.71 -9.17
N LEU A 431 -21.89 -14.54 -10.22
CA LEU A 431 -22.78 -15.69 -10.35
C LEU A 431 -22.12 -16.85 -11.12
N ILE A 432 -22.15 -18.06 -10.55
CA ILE A 432 -21.59 -19.28 -11.13
C ILE A 432 -22.72 -20.32 -11.26
N GLY A 433 -23.07 -20.73 -12.48
CA GLY A 433 -24.17 -21.68 -12.75
C GLY A 433 -25.57 -21.03 -12.82
N GLU A 434 -26.46 -21.64 -13.60
CA GLU A 434 -27.84 -21.17 -13.85
C GLU A 434 -28.93 -22.09 -13.22
N GLY A 435 -28.56 -22.97 -12.29
CA GLY A 435 -29.48 -23.94 -11.69
C GLY A 435 -30.50 -23.38 -10.69
N ASP A 436 -31.47 -24.23 -10.32
CA ASP A 436 -32.58 -23.89 -9.41
C ASP A 436 -32.19 -23.89 -7.91
N VAL A 437 -31.13 -24.62 -7.52
CA VAL A 437 -30.66 -24.79 -6.15
C VAL A 437 -29.62 -23.71 -5.81
N GLU A 438 -29.99 -22.81 -4.92
CA GLU A 438 -29.22 -21.59 -4.66
C GLU A 438 -28.18 -21.75 -3.54
N VAL A 439 -26.92 -21.48 -3.87
CA VAL A 439 -25.80 -21.38 -2.93
C VAL A 439 -25.38 -19.92 -2.80
N VAL A 440 -25.15 -19.43 -1.58
CA VAL A 440 -24.66 -18.07 -1.33
C VAL A 440 -23.33 -18.13 -0.60
N PHE A 441 -22.28 -17.57 -1.21
CA PHE A 441 -20.91 -17.56 -0.72
C PHE A 441 -20.45 -16.14 -0.39
N PHE A 442 -19.86 -15.97 0.80
CA PHE A 442 -19.24 -14.73 1.24
C PHE A 442 -17.73 -14.90 1.45
N GLU A 443 -16.96 -14.01 0.84
CA GLU A 443 -15.49 -14.01 0.84
C GLU A 443 -14.91 -12.66 1.27
N SER A 444 -13.59 -12.57 1.37
CA SER A 444 -12.85 -11.32 1.57
C SER A 444 -11.72 -11.23 0.57
N PHE A 445 -11.47 -10.05 0.01
CA PHE A 445 -10.32 -9.81 -0.88
C PHE A 445 -8.97 -10.18 -0.21
N GLY A 446 -8.23 -11.10 -0.84
CA GLY A 446 -6.91 -11.57 -0.34
C GLY A 446 -6.98 -12.66 0.74
N CYS A 447 -8.02 -13.48 0.72
CA CYS A 447 -8.26 -14.59 1.64
C CYS A 447 -7.94 -15.94 0.97
N GLU A 448 -6.79 -16.54 1.28
CA GLU A 448 -6.32 -17.80 0.68
C GLU A 448 -7.33 -18.96 0.89
N GLU A 449 -7.97 -19.02 2.07
CA GLU A 449 -9.05 -19.97 2.39
C GLU A 449 -10.31 -19.76 1.51
N CYS A 450 -10.59 -18.51 1.14
CA CYS A 450 -11.75 -18.14 0.33
C CYS A 450 -11.56 -18.53 -1.13
N ASP A 451 -10.36 -18.33 -1.68
CA ASP A 451 -10.00 -18.75 -3.04
C ASP A 451 -10.20 -20.27 -3.20
N ARG A 452 -9.78 -21.03 -2.18
CA ARG A 452 -9.95 -22.49 -2.14
C ARG A 452 -11.42 -22.94 -2.17
N VAL A 453 -12.26 -22.33 -1.32
CA VAL A 453 -13.71 -22.60 -1.29
C VAL A 453 -14.38 -22.20 -2.60
N ARG A 454 -13.95 -21.10 -3.23
CA ARG A 454 -14.42 -20.65 -4.54
C ARG A 454 -14.16 -21.69 -5.64
N TYR A 455 -13.00 -22.37 -5.66
CA TYR A 455 -12.76 -23.45 -6.62
C TYR A 455 -13.61 -24.71 -6.35
N TRP A 456 -13.81 -25.11 -5.09
CA TRP A 456 -14.73 -26.21 -4.74
C TRP A 456 -16.15 -25.95 -5.22
N LEU A 457 -16.64 -24.72 -5.02
CA LEU A 457 -17.95 -24.27 -5.48
C LEU A 457 -18.07 -24.27 -7.02
N LYS A 458 -17.04 -23.79 -7.74
CA LYS A 458 -16.96 -23.89 -9.22
C LYS A 458 -17.05 -25.34 -9.70
N ALA A 459 -16.31 -26.24 -9.06
CA ALA A 459 -16.29 -27.67 -9.41
C ALA A 459 -17.68 -28.30 -9.24
N LEU A 460 -18.26 -28.12 -8.05
CA LEU A 460 -19.56 -28.69 -7.68
C LEU A 460 -20.70 -28.18 -8.60
N ALA A 461 -20.67 -26.90 -8.99
CA ALA A 461 -21.68 -26.31 -9.88
C ALA A 461 -21.70 -26.88 -11.32
N ALA A 462 -20.65 -27.58 -11.74
CA ALA A 462 -20.58 -28.19 -13.06
C ALA A 462 -20.74 -29.72 -13.05
N GLU A 463 -20.40 -30.39 -11.95
CA GLU A 463 -20.91 -31.75 -11.69
C GLU A 463 -22.43 -31.74 -11.55
N ASP A 464 -22.95 -30.73 -10.85
CA ASP A 464 -24.36 -30.56 -10.56
C ASP A 464 -24.90 -29.25 -11.14
N THR A 465 -25.30 -29.35 -12.41
CA THR A 465 -25.96 -28.26 -13.16
C THR A 465 -27.27 -27.74 -12.55
N SER A 466 -27.78 -28.36 -11.48
CA SER A 466 -28.91 -27.80 -10.72
C SER A 466 -28.51 -26.71 -9.74
N LEU A 467 -27.22 -26.41 -9.56
CA LEU A 467 -26.73 -25.34 -8.68
C LEU A 467 -26.62 -23.97 -9.37
N SER A 468 -26.91 -22.90 -8.62
CA SER A 468 -26.52 -21.53 -8.94
C SER A 468 -25.90 -20.86 -7.71
N ILE A 469 -24.69 -20.35 -7.86
CA ILE A 469 -23.86 -19.86 -6.75
C ILE A 469 -23.68 -18.35 -6.88
N ARG A 470 -24.18 -17.59 -5.90
CA ARG A 470 -23.92 -16.14 -5.80
C ARG A 470 -22.73 -15.87 -4.92
N VAL A 471 -21.81 -15.03 -5.39
CA VAL A 471 -20.61 -14.65 -4.64
C VAL A 471 -20.67 -13.18 -4.22
N TYR A 472 -20.34 -12.92 -2.94
CA TYR A 472 -20.35 -11.59 -2.34
C TYR A 472 -19.02 -11.30 -1.63
N ASP A 473 -18.19 -10.43 -2.22
CA ASP A 473 -16.99 -9.91 -1.56
C ASP A 473 -17.38 -8.96 -0.42
N THR A 474 -17.09 -9.38 0.81
CA THR A 474 -17.35 -8.58 2.01
C THR A 474 -16.49 -7.32 2.10
N SER A 475 -15.55 -7.08 1.18
CA SER A 475 -14.94 -5.75 1.03
C SER A 475 -15.98 -4.67 0.69
N ASP A 476 -17.11 -5.04 0.06
CA ASP A 476 -18.27 -4.17 -0.15
C ASP A 476 -19.08 -3.99 1.16
N PRO A 477 -19.29 -2.75 1.65
CA PRO A 477 -20.19 -2.46 2.75
C PRO A 477 -21.63 -3.00 2.60
N GLU A 478 -22.16 -3.14 1.38
CA GLU A 478 -23.47 -3.75 1.14
C GLU A 478 -23.44 -5.26 1.38
N ALA A 479 -22.40 -5.95 0.92
CA ALA A 479 -22.15 -7.36 1.20
C ALA A 479 -21.96 -7.63 2.71
N LYS A 480 -21.19 -6.81 3.44
CA LYS A 480 -21.11 -6.93 4.93
C LYS A 480 -22.47 -6.77 5.60
N SER A 481 -23.29 -5.84 5.12
CA SER A 481 -24.63 -5.61 5.66
C SER A 481 -25.58 -6.76 5.34
N LEU A 482 -25.36 -7.44 4.22
CA LEU A 482 -26.09 -8.64 3.82
C LEU A 482 -25.66 -9.84 4.67
N LEU A 483 -24.37 -10.11 4.81
CA LEU A 483 -23.83 -11.19 5.65
C LEU A 483 -24.30 -11.10 7.12
N SER A 484 -24.31 -9.90 7.70
CA SER A 484 -24.87 -9.68 9.04
C SER A 484 -26.39 -9.95 9.12
N ALA A 485 -27.12 -9.76 8.02
CA ALA A 485 -28.54 -10.12 7.93
C ALA A 485 -28.73 -11.64 7.86
N PHE A 486 -27.90 -12.35 7.09
CA PHE A 486 -27.81 -13.81 7.12
C PHE A 486 -27.53 -14.30 8.56
N GLY A 487 -26.53 -13.77 9.27
CA GLY A 487 -26.29 -14.18 10.67
C GLY A 487 -27.41 -13.85 11.67
N ILE A 488 -28.33 -12.94 11.35
CA ILE A 488 -29.55 -12.76 12.17
C ILE A 488 -30.55 -13.89 11.89
N VAL A 489 -30.75 -14.27 10.62
CA VAL A 489 -31.74 -15.28 10.21
C VAL A 489 -31.28 -16.70 10.55
N TYR A 490 -30.00 -17.01 10.33
CA TYR A 490 -29.41 -18.33 10.58
C TYR A 490 -28.90 -18.50 12.03
N GLY A 491 -29.04 -17.48 12.87
CA GLY A 491 -28.73 -17.55 14.31
C GLY A 491 -27.25 -17.44 14.68
N ILE A 492 -26.39 -17.08 13.73
CA ILE A 492 -24.92 -16.99 13.90
C ILE A 492 -24.56 -15.87 14.91
N PRO A 493 -23.62 -16.13 15.85
CA PRO A 493 -23.06 -15.11 16.73
C PRO A 493 -22.48 -13.91 15.97
N ALA A 494 -22.55 -12.71 16.58
CA ALA A 494 -22.18 -11.47 15.90
C ALA A 494 -20.66 -11.33 15.68
N ASP A 495 -19.90 -12.06 16.48
CA ASP A 495 -18.45 -12.19 16.49
C ASP A 495 -17.94 -13.27 15.53
N GLU A 496 -18.79 -14.21 15.11
CA GLU A 496 -18.47 -15.29 14.17
C GLU A 496 -18.93 -14.95 12.73
N VAL A 497 -20.11 -14.33 12.57
CA VAL A 497 -20.70 -14.04 11.23
C VAL A 497 -19.85 -13.12 10.33
N LEU A 498 -18.89 -12.37 10.87
CA LEU A 498 -18.02 -11.47 10.08
C LEU A 498 -16.65 -12.09 9.74
N ILE A 499 -16.49 -13.41 9.93
CA ILE A 499 -15.30 -14.18 9.60
C ILE A 499 -15.60 -15.00 8.34
N THR A 500 -15.06 -14.59 7.19
CA THR A 500 -15.13 -15.35 5.93
C THR A 500 -13.98 -16.36 5.84
N PRO A 501 -14.10 -17.48 5.11
CA PRO A 501 -15.21 -17.86 4.22
C PRO A 501 -16.47 -18.37 4.96
N ILE A 502 -17.66 -18.09 4.38
CA ILE A 502 -18.95 -18.65 4.84
C ILE A 502 -19.81 -19.02 3.62
N VAL A 503 -20.39 -20.23 3.63
CA VAL A 503 -21.30 -20.76 2.60
C VAL A 503 -22.68 -21.01 3.19
N PHE A 504 -23.74 -20.65 2.46
CA PHE A 504 -25.14 -20.89 2.80
C PHE A 504 -25.86 -21.66 1.70
N VAL A 505 -26.72 -22.63 2.08
CA VAL A 505 -27.63 -23.35 1.18
C VAL A 505 -28.94 -23.59 1.92
N GLY A 506 -30.08 -23.20 1.35
CA GLY A 506 -31.38 -23.31 2.00
C GLY A 506 -31.43 -22.65 3.38
N ARG A 507 -31.52 -23.44 4.45
CA ARG A 507 -31.38 -22.97 5.85
C ARG A 507 -30.11 -23.45 6.56
N GLY A 508 -29.23 -24.15 5.86
CA GLY A 508 -27.92 -24.57 6.34
C GLY A 508 -26.84 -23.53 6.09
N HIS A 509 -25.75 -23.60 6.86
CA HIS A 509 -24.53 -22.85 6.63
C HIS A 509 -23.31 -23.63 7.11
N LEU A 510 -22.14 -23.25 6.61
CA LEU A 510 -20.81 -23.67 7.10
C LEU A 510 -19.90 -22.45 7.16
N SER A 511 -19.00 -22.40 8.14
CA SER A 511 -18.10 -21.26 8.36
C SER A 511 -16.70 -21.68 8.76
N HIS A 512 -15.69 -21.00 8.21
CA HIS A 512 -14.27 -21.12 8.57
C HIS A 512 -13.78 -22.58 8.70
N ASP A 513 -13.48 -23.06 9.91
CA ASP A 513 -12.94 -24.41 10.20
C ASP A 513 -13.84 -25.58 9.74
N GLU A 514 -15.12 -25.33 9.41
CA GLU A 514 -16.11 -26.33 8.97
C GLU A 514 -16.24 -26.44 7.44
N LEU A 515 -15.31 -25.83 6.68
CA LEU A 515 -15.35 -25.79 5.22
C LEU A 515 -14.33 -26.75 4.60
N SER A 516 -14.82 -27.93 4.20
CA SER A 516 -14.17 -28.85 3.28
C SER A 516 -15.07 -29.16 2.06
N ALA A 517 -14.50 -29.71 0.99
CA ALA A 517 -15.28 -30.13 -0.19
C ALA A 517 -16.37 -31.17 0.17
N GLU A 518 -16.09 -32.10 1.08
CA GLU A 518 -17.06 -33.10 1.55
C GLU A 518 -18.20 -32.44 2.35
N GLU A 519 -17.87 -31.53 3.27
CA GLU A 519 -18.87 -30.84 4.09
C GLU A 519 -19.77 -29.91 3.26
N ILE A 520 -19.21 -29.20 2.27
CA ILE A 520 -20.01 -28.40 1.32
C ILE A 520 -20.95 -29.28 0.49
N GLY A 521 -20.49 -30.45 0.03
CA GLY A 521 -21.35 -31.42 -0.66
C GLY A 521 -22.48 -31.96 0.24
N ILE A 522 -22.20 -32.25 1.51
CA ILE A 522 -23.19 -32.66 2.51
C ILE A 522 -24.18 -31.52 2.80
N LEU A 523 -23.71 -30.27 2.89
CA LEU A 523 -24.55 -29.09 3.10
C LEU A 523 -25.55 -28.92 1.95
N VAL A 524 -25.05 -28.99 0.70
CA VAL A 524 -25.84 -28.88 -0.53
C VAL A 524 -26.89 -29.97 -0.60
N GLU A 525 -26.51 -31.25 -0.46
CA GLU A 525 -27.47 -32.35 -0.55
C GLU A 525 -28.49 -32.33 0.61
N GLY A 526 -28.07 -31.91 1.80
CA GLY A 526 -28.94 -31.81 2.98
C GLY A 526 -30.00 -30.71 2.90
N HIS A 527 -29.79 -29.68 2.07
CA HIS A 527 -30.68 -28.51 1.95
C HIS A 527 -31.11 -28.21 0.50
N ARG A 528 -30.93 -29.17 -0.42
CA ARG A 528 -31.23 -29.06 -1.85
C ARG A 528 -32.67 -28.64 -2.17
N ASP A 529 -33.63 -29.12 -1.36
CA ASP A 529 -35.06 -28.83 -1.48
C ASP A 529 -35.50 -27.55 -0.72
N GLU A 530 -34.56 -26.77 -0.17
CA GLU A 530 -34.84 -25.56 0.62
C GLU A 530 -34.33 -24.28 -0.08
N ASP A 531 -35.22 -23.29 -0.24
CA ASP A 531 -34.85 -21.96 -0.72
C ASP A 531 -34.09 -21.15 0.34
N ILE A 532 -33.12 -20.34 -0.09
CA ILE A 532 -32.55 -19.28 0.75
C ILE A 532 -33.67 -18.32 1.21
N PRO A 533 -33.83 -18.03 2.51
CA PRO A 533 -34.94 -17.22 3.04
C PRO A 533 -34.76 -15.71 2.80
N TRP A 534 -34.62 -15.28 1.54
CA TRP A 534 -34.36 -13.90 1.12
C TRP A 534 -35.34 -12.87 1.69
N GLU A 535 -36.62 -13.21 1.85
CA GLU A 535 -37.60 -12.30 2.42
C GLU A 535 -37.36 -12.06 3.93
N GLU A 536 -36.78 -13.03 4.64
CA GLU A 536 -36.35 -12.88 6.04
C GLU A 536 -35.02 -12.09 6.11
N VAL A 537 -34.07 -12.39 5.23
CA VAL A 537 -32.77 -11.71 5.12
C VAL A 537 -32.94 -10.22 4.79
N GLU A 538 -33.76 -9.86 3.79
CA GLU A 538 -33.94 -8.45 3.40
C GLU A 538 -34.70 -7.65 4.49
N LYS A 539 -35.60 -8.28 5.25
CA LYS A 539 -36.19 -7.69 6.47
C LYS A 539 -35.15 -7.53 7.58
N ALA A 540 -34.25 -8.51 7.74
CA ALA A 540 -33.18 -8.47 8.73
C ALA A 540 -32.11 -7.42 8.40
N LYS A 541 -31.86 -7.08 7.13
CA LYS A 541 -30.83 -6.15 6.64
C LYS A 541 -30.83 -4.79 7.34
N ALA A 542 -31.99 -4.18 7.54
CA ALA A 542 -32.13 -2.93 8.30
C ALA A 542 -31.73 -3.08 9.79
N THR A 543 -31.95 -4.26 10.37
CA THR A 543 -31.58 -4.60 11.75
C THR A 543 -30.12 -5.06 11.86
N GLY A 544 -29.58 -5.71 10.83
CA GLY A 544 -28.17 -6.12 10.70
C GLY A 544 -27.24 -4.92 10.62
N HIS A 545 -27.61 -3.90 9.83
CA HIS A 545 -26.91 -2.62 9.80
C HIS A 545 -26.84 -1.98 11.20
N ASP A 546 -27.98 -1.94 11.90
CA ASP A 546 -28.06 -1.42 13.27
C ASP A 546 -27.33 -2.31 14.30
N ARG A 547 -27.27 -3.64 14.11
CA ARG A 547 -26.53 -4.59 14.97
C ARG A 547 -25.03 -4.37 14.83
N ILE A 548 -24.50 -4.32 13.61
CA ILE A 548 -23.08 -3.99 13.31
C ILE A 548 -22.74 -2.65 13.97
N VAL A 549 -23.53 -1.61 13.70
CA VAL A 549 -23.27 -0.25 14.17
C VAL A 549 -23.29 -0.16 15.70
N ARG A 550 -24.32 -0.73 16.37
CA ARG A 550 -24.47 -0.61 17.83
C ARG A 550 -23.47 -1.43 18.62
N GLU A 551 -23.05 -2.60 18.13
CA GLU A 551 -22.10 -3.46 18.84
C GLU A 551 -20.69 -2.84 18.74
N PHE A 552 -20.26 -2.42 17.55
CA PHE A 552 -19.01 -1.64 17.38
C PHE A 552 -19.03 -0.34 18.22
N GLU A 553 -20.16 0.38 18.27
CA GLU A 553 -20.27 1.61 19.06
C GLU A 553 -20.22 1.35 20.58
N ARG A 554 -20.88 0.31 21.10
CA ARG A 554 -20.85 0.01 22.54
C ARG A 554 -19.46 -0.38 23.04
N PHE A 555 -18.73 -1.20 22.28
CA PHE A 555 -17.38 -1.59 22.67
C PHE A 555 -16.35 -0.45 22.53
N SER A 556 -16.54 0.47 21.58
CA SER A 556 -15.59 1.58 21.34
C SER A 556 -15.82 2.86 22.15
N LEU A 557 -17.06 3.15 22.59
CA LEU A 557 -17.39 4.43 23.24
C LEU A 557 -17.06 4.44 24.75
N LEU A 558 -17.12 3.28 25.43
CA LEU A 558 -16.83 3.17 26.87
C LEU A 558 -15.35 3.45 27.23
N PRO A 559 -14.34 2.94 26.48
CA PRO A 559 -12.93 3.32 26.67
C PRO A 559 -12.70 4.83 26.51
N ILE A 560 -13.37 5.47 25.56
CA ILE A 560 -13.23 6.90 25.25
C ILE A 560 -13.76 7.78 26.39
N ILE A 561 -14.94 7.45 26.94
CA ILE A 561 -15.48 8.14 28.12
C ILE A 561 -14.54 7.94 29.33
N GLY A 562 -14.06 6.72 29.55
CA GLY A 562 -13.13 6.40 30.63
C GLY A 562 -11.83 7.20 30.54
N ALA A 563 -11.20 7.23 29.36
CA ALA A 563 -9.98 7.98 29.11
C ALA A 563 -10.17 9.49 29.35
N GLY A 564 -11.23 10.09 28.81
CA GLY A 564 -11.54 11.51 29.01
C GLY A 564 -11.76 11.86 30.49
N LEU A 565 -12.54 11.05 31.23
CA LEU A 565 -12.76 11.25 32.66
C LEU A 565 -11.46 11.15 33.48
N ILE A 566 -10.58 10.21 33.18
CA ILE A 566 -9.32 10.05 33.92
C ILE A 566 -8.36 11.20 33.62
N ASP A 567 -8.30 11.65 32.37
CA ASP A 567 -7.47 12.80 31.98
C ASP A 567 -7.99 14.12 32.61
N GLY A 568 -9.31 14.28 32.73
CA GLY A 568 -9.93 15.39 33.47
C GLY A 568 -9.65 15.41 34.98
N ILE A 569 -9.16 14.29 35.54
CA ILE A 569 -8.80 14.09 36.97
C ILE A 569 -7.26 14.00 37.13
N ASN A 570 -6.49 14.27 36.08
CA ASN A 570 -5.03 14.26 36.07
C ASN A 570 -4.42 15.31 37.04
N PRO A 571 -3.27 15.03 37.69
CA PRO A 571 -2.46 16.03 38.41
C PRO A 571 -2.27 17.39 37.71
N CYS A 572 -2.26 17.45 36.37
CA CYS A 572 -2.25 18.71 35.62
C CYS A 572 -3.61 19.44 35.65
N ALA A 573 -4.71 18.75 35.37
CA ALA A 573 -6.06 19.28 35.52
C ALA A 573 -6.29 19.82 36.95
N PHE A 574 -5.74 19.17 37.98
CA PHE A 574 -5.76 19.71 39.35
C PHE A 574 -4.97 21.01 39.54
N ALA A 575 -3.84 21.19 38.85
CA ALA A 575 -3.12 22.46 38.88
C ALA A 575 -3.97 23.59 38.27
N THR A 576 -4.69 23.29 37.18
CA THR A 576 -5.64 24.19 36.52
C THR A 576 -6.85 24.51 37.36
N LEU A 577 -7.44 23.53 38.03
CA LEU A 577 -8.53 23.72 39.00
C LEU A 577 -8.13 24.67 40.12
N ILE A 578 -6.93 24.47 40.69
CA ILE A 578 -6.37 25.37 41.72
C ILE A 578 -6.12 26.76 41.14
N PHE A 579 -5.52 26.86 39.95
CA PHE A 579 -5.21 28.13 39.27
C PHE A 579 -6.47 28.94 38.96
N PHE A 580 -7.51 28.26 38.48
CA PHE A 580 -8.84 28.79 38.21
C PHE A 580 -9.52 29.30 39.48
N ILE A 581 -9.51 28.53 40.57
CA ILE A 581 -10.04 28.96 41.87
C ILE A 581 -9.25 30.16 42.42
N THR A 582 -7.91 30.14 42.35
CA THR A 582 -7.06 31.26 42.74
C THR A 582 -7.37 32.51 41.90
N TYR A 583 -7.62 32.37 40.59
CA TYR A 583 -7.98 33.47 39.69
C TYR A 583 -9.33 34.10 40.08
N LEU A 584 -10.36 33.29 40.33
CA LEU A 584 -11.66 33.76 40.81
C LEU A 584 -11.56 34.44 42.19
N SER A 585 -10.72 33.91 43.08
CA SER A 585 -10.46 34.44 44.43
C SER A 585 -9.74 35.79 44.39
N VAL A 586 -8.67 35.92 43.58
CA VAL A 586 -7.86 37.14 43.42
C VAL A 586 -8.66 38.28 42.80
N LEU A 587 -9.63 38.00 41.94
CA LEU A 587 -10.47 39.04 41.34
C LEU A 587 -11.56 39.58 42.30
N GLY A 588 -11.73 39.02 43.50
CA GLY A 588 -12.67 39.52 44.52
C GLY A 588 -14.14 39.51 44.10
N VAL A 589 -14.50 38.67 43.13
CA VAL A 589 -15.80 38.74 42.43
C VAL A 589 -16.91 38.10 43.25
N GLU A 590 -18.04 38.78 43.37
CA GLU A 590 -19.25 38.23 44.00
C GLU A 590 -19.63 36.86 43.41
N ARG A 591 -20.08 35.93 44.27
CA ARG A 591 -20.47 34.56 43.87
C ARG A 591 -21.47 34.47 42.71
N LYS A 592 -22.29 35.51 42.49
CA LYS A 592 -23.23 35.60 41.36
C LYS A 592 -22.53 35.92 40.02
N ARG A 593 -21.42 36.67 40.06
CA ARG A 593 -20.67 37.13 38.88
C ARG A 593 -19.57 36.16 38.44
N THR A 594 -19.18 35.22 39.29
CA THR A 594 -18.20 34.15 39.01
C THR A 594 -18.48 33.40 37.69
N ILE A 595 -19.74 33.21 37.32
CA ILE A 595 -20.15 32.52 36.08
C ILE A 595 -19.63 33.18 34.80
N TRP A 596 -19.56 34.52 34.76
CA TRP A 596 -19.10 35.30 33.61
C TRP A 596 -17.59 35.24 33.36
N ILE A 597 -16.85 34.59 34.26
CA ILE A 597 -15.42 34.29 34.14
C ILE A 597 -15.24 32.79 33.93
N ALA A 598 -16.01 31.99 34.67
CA ALA A 598 -15.97 30.53 34.65
C ALA A 598 -16.39 29.92 33.31
N LEU A 599 -17.56 30.30 32.79
CA LEU A 599 -18.09 29.69 31.59
C LEU A 599 -17.20 29.97 30.35
N PRO A 600 -16.71 31.20 30.11
CA PRO A 600 -15.77 31.46 29.01
C PRO A 600 -14.42 30.74 29.16
N PHE A 601 -13.95 30.52 30.41
CA PHE A 601 -12.75 29.72 30.66
C PHE A 601 -12.97 28.25 30.28
N ILE A 602 -14.05 27.62 30.74
CA ILE A 602 -14.37 26.21 30.46
C ILE A 602 -14.60 25.99 28.95
N ILE A 603 -15.36 26.87 28.30
CA ILE A 603 -15.58 26.84 26.84
C ILE A 603 -14.24 26.97 26.11
N SER A 604 -13.36 27.88 26.55
CA SER A 604 -12.04 28.03 25.92
C SER A 604 -11.17 26.78 26.07
N VAL A 605 -11.24 26.06 27.21
CA VAL A 605 -10.52 24.79 27.39
C VAL A 605 -11.06 23.74 26.42
N PHE A 606 -12.38 23.54 26.40
CA PHE A 606 -13.06 22.61 25.49
C PHE A 606 -12.71 22.87 24.02
N CYS A 607 -12.88 24.11 23.54
CA CYS A 607 -12.61 24.45 22.15
C CYS A 607 -11.11 24.30 21.81
N THR A 608 -10.19 24.60 22.74
CA THR A 608 -8.76 24.46 22.49
C THR A 608 -8.38 22.99 22.34
N TYR A 609 -8.85 22.11 23.23
CA TYR A 609 -8.60 20.68 23.12
C TYR A 609 -9.29 20.04 21.91
N LEU A 610 -10.52 20.45 21.59
CA LEU A 610 -11.24 19.99 20.39
C LEU A 610 -10.46 20.34 19.11
N ILE A 611 -9.97 21.58 18.97
CA ILE A 611 -9.15 22.00 17.82
C ILE A 611 -7.82 21.25 17.77
N LEU A 612 -7.12 21.10 18.90
CA LEU A 612 -5.84 20.40 18.95
C LEU A 612 -5.98 18.90 18.64
N GLY A 613 -7.01 18.26 19.19
CA GLY A 613 -7.32 16.86 18.92
C GLY A 613 -7.81 16.64 17.49
N PHE A 614 -8.51 17.61 16.91
CA PHE A 614 -8.89 17.58 15.50
C PHE A 614 -7.66 17.61 14.58
N ILE A 615 -6.74 18.54 14.82
CA ILE A 615 -5.48 18.64 14.06
C ILE A 615 -4.66 17.36 14.24
N ALA A 616 -4.53 16.86 15.47
CA ALA A 616 -3.82 15.62 15.76
C ALA A 616 -4.48 14.38 15.11
N TYR A 617 -5.81 14.29 15.11
CA TYR A 617 -6.56 13.23 14.42
C TYR A 617 -6.26 13.25 12.92
N GLN A 618 -6.31 14.42 12.27
CA GLN A 618 -6.01 14.52 10.83
C GLN A 618 -4.57 14.08 10.52
N ILE A 619 -3.59 14.51 11.33
CA ILE A 619 -2.20 14.07 11.20
C ILE A 619 -2.07 12.55 11.38
N LEU A 620 -2.73 11.97 12.40
CA LEU A 620 -2.69 10.53 12.66
C LEU A 620 -3.40 9.71 11.58
N ALA A 621 -4.53 10.18 11.05
CA ALA A 621 -5.24 9.53 9.95
C ALA A 621 -4.43 9.51 8.66
N ILE A 622 -3.71 10.60 8.35
CA ILE A 622 -2.76 10.65 7.22
C ILE A 622 -1.58 9.68 7.43
N LEU A 623 -1.10 9.52 8.68
CA LEU A 623 -0.02 8.59 9.01
C LEU A 623 -0.46 7.12 9.12
N GLY A 624 -1.75 6.86 9.34
CA GLY A 624 -2.33 5.54 9.58
C GLY A 624 -2.31 4.59 8.37
N ILE A 625 -1.97 5.09 7.18
CA ILE A 625 -1.90 4.33 5.92
C ILE A 625 -0.63 3.44 5.85
N ILE A 626 0.22 3.45 6.89
CA ILE A 626 1.47 2.68 6.94
C ILE A 626 1.46 1.73 8.15
N GLN A 627 1.08 0.46 7.96
CA GLN A 627 1.08 -0.59 9.00
C GLN A 627 2.40 -0.62 9.81
N ILE A 628 3.55 -0.55 9.13
CA ILE A 628 4.87 -0.54 9.79
C ILE A 628 5.06 0.67 10.72
N VAL A 629 4.55 1.85 10.35
CA VAL A 629 4.61 3.05 11.20
C VAL A 629 3.63 2.94 12.36
N SER A 630 2.46 2.33 12.16
CA SER A 630 1.54 1.96 13.24
C SER A 630 2.28 1.10 14.27
N GLN A 631 2.85 -0.03 13.87
CA GLN A 631 3.55 -0.95 14.78
C GLN A 631 4.75 -0.30 15.50
N VAL A 632 5.56 0.52 14.82
CA VAL A 632 6.67 1.27 15.46
C VAL A 632 6.16 2.33 16.44
N ILE A 633 5.13 3.10 16.09
CA ILE A 633 4.52 4.10 16.98
C ILE A 633 3.88 3.41 18.18
N PHE A 634 3.21 2.27 18.00
CA PHE A 634 2.64 1.46 19.08
C PHE A 634 3.72 0.94 20.02
N GLY A 635 4.79 0.35 19.49
CA GLY A 635 5.94 -0.10 20.30
C GLY A 635 6.57 1.04 21.10
N LEU A 636 6.82 2.19 20.47
CA LEU A 636 7.32 3.39 21.16
C LEU A 636 6.33 3.94 22.21
N THR A 637 5.02 3.84 21.95
CA THR A 637 3.97 4.28 22.88
C THR A 637 3.88 3.35 24.08
N VAL A 638 3.99 2.03 23.90
CA VAL A 638 4.08 1.05 25.00
C VAL A 638 5.32 1.33 25.86
N VAL A 639 6.49 1.55 25.25
CA VAL A 639 7.72 1.91 25.98
C VAL A 639 7.54 3.23 26.76
N LEU A 640 6.91 4.24 26.16
CA LEU A 640 6.61 5.51 26.83
C LEU A 640 5.63 5.33 28.00
N LEU A 641 4.56 4.56 27.83
CA LEU A 641 3.58 4.27 28.88
C LEU A 641 4.22 3.52 30.05
N LEU A 642 5.08 2.53 29.80
CA LEU A 642 5.82 1.80 30.83
C LEU A 642 6.79 2.73 31.59
N PHE A 643 7.50 3.61 30.87
CA PHE A 643 8.37 4.61 31.50
C PHE A 643 7.58 5.60 32.37
N LEU A 644 6.44 6.09 31.88
CA LEU A 644 5.54 7.00 32.61
C LEU A 644 4.92 6.31 33.83
N ALA A 645 4.52 5.05 33.72
CA ALA A 645 4.05 4.25 34.84
C ALA A 645 5.11 4.17 35.95
N GLY A 646 6.34 3.75 35.61
CA GLY A 646 7.45 3.67 36.56
C GLY A 646 7.78 5.01 37.24
N MET A 647 7.79 6.10 36.47
CA MET A 647 7.99 7.46 36.98
C MET A 647 6.83 7.93 37.88
N THR A 648 5.60 7.51 37.60
CA THR A 648 4.41 7.83 38.40
C THR A 648 4.40 7.07 39.73
N PHE A 649 4.80 5.79 39.72
CA PHE A 649 5.02 5.01 40.96
C PHE A 649 6.19 5.55 41.79
N TYR A 650 7.25 6.03 41.16
CA TYR A 650 8.35 6.73 41.85
C TYR A 650 7.88 8.00 42.57
N ASP A 651 7.04 8.81 41.92
CA ASP A 651 6.40 9.98 42.55
C ASP A 651 5.46 9.59 43.71
N PHE A 652 4.69 8.50 43.57
CA PHE A 652 3.88 7.94 44.67
C PHE A 652 4.74 7.53 45.88
N LEU A 653 5.87 6.86 45.65
CA LEU A 653 6.81 6.49 46.71
C LEU A 653 7.44 7.72 47.39
N LEU A 654 7.71 8.80 46.65
CA LEU A 654 8.14 10.08 47.21
C LEU A 654 7.06 10.74 48.06
N LEU A 655 5.80 10.73 47.62
CA LEU A 655 4.66 11.24 48.39
C LEU A 655 4.47 10.45 49.70
N LYS A 656 4.49 9.11 49.65
CA LYS A 656 4.37 8.24 50.83
C LYS A 656 5.53 8.43 51.83
N ARG A 657 6.71 8.86 51.35
CA ARG A 657 7.88 9.23 52.16
C ARG A 657 7.92 10.70 52.61
N GLY A 658 6.83 11.46 52.42
CA GLY A 658 6.74 12.88 52.79
C GLY A 658 7.60 13.84 51.95
N LYS A 659 8.20 13.35 50.85
CA LYS A 659 9.13 14.12 49.99
C LYS A 659 8.45 14.64 48.72
N GLY A 660 7.19 15.05 48.82
CA GLY A 660 6.36 15.50 47.69
C GLY A 660 6.95 16.65 46.86
N GLU A 661 7.76 17.53 47.47
CA GLU A 661 8.42 18.62 46.73
C GLU A 661 9.44 18.10 45.68
N LYS A 662 9.95 16.87 45.84
CA LYS A 662 10.94 16.23 44.95
C LYS A 662 10.31 15.39 43.84
N MET A 663 8.98 15.40 43.68
CA MET A 663 8.31 14.75 42.54
C MET A 663 8.91 15.22 41.21
N LYS A 664 9.11 14.28 40.29
CA LYS A 664 9.66 14.54 38.95
C LYS A 664 8.57 14.91 37.95
N LEU A 665 7.41 14.25 37.99
CA LEU A 665 6.26 14.58 37.14
C LEU A 665 5.41 15.68 37.80
N LYS A 666 6.00 16.89 37.85
CA LYS A 666 5.36 18.15 38.25
C LYS A 666 5.76 19.29 37.29
N LEU A 667 4.89 20.29 37.13
CA LEU A 667 5.21 21.47 36.32
C LEU A 667 6.46 22.21 36.85
N PRO A 668 7.45 22.58 36.02
CA PRO A 668 8.64 23.30 36.45
C PRO A 668 8.31 24.63 37.16
N ASP A 669 8.98 24.91 38.28
CA ASP A 669 8.71 26.09 39.11
C ASP A 669 8.90 27.43 38.37
N ARG A 670 9.74 27.45 37.31
CA ARG A 670 9.89 28.61 36.40
C ARG A 670 8.63 28.89 35.59
N ILE A 671 7.93 27.86 35.12
CA ILE A 671 6.67 27.97 34.36
C ILE A 671 5.55 28.40 35.30
N LYS A 672 5.40 27.73 36.45
CA LYS A 672 4.45 28.10 37.51
C LYS A 672 4.58 29.57 37.94
N LYS A 673 5.82 30.06 38.11
CA LYS A 673 6.11 31.47 38.42
C LYS A 673 5.82 32.42 37.24
N ARG A 674 6.07 32.04 35.98
CA ARG A 674 5.69 32.82 34.79
C ARG A 674 4.17 32.97 34.67
N MET A 675 3.41 31.88 34.79
CA MET A 675 1.94 31.91 34.75
C MET A 675 1.36 32.86 35.81
N ASN A 676 1.79 32.73 37.07
CA ASN A 676 1.38 33.62 38.16
C ASN A 676 1.74 35.10 37.92
N LYS A 677 2.83 35.38 37.19
CA LYS A 677 3.24 36.74 36.82
C LYS A 677 2.41 37.31 35.66
N ILE A 678 1.95 36.47 34.74
CA ILE A 678 1.07 36.87 33.62
C ILE A 678 -0.33 37.27 34.15
N ILE A 679 -0.93 36.46 35.04
CA ILE A 679 -2.23 36.78 35.67
C ILE A 679 -2.17 38.16 36.34
N ARG A 680 -1.18 38.37 37.23
CA ARG A 680 -1.06 39.59 38.04
C ARG A 680 -0.78 40.87 37.25
N LYS A 681 -0.40 40.77 35.96
CA LYS A 681 0.00 41.92 35.14
C LYS A 681 -1.01 42.31 34.04
N ARG A 682 -2.14 41.59 33.92
CA ARG A 682 -3.21 41.86 32.94
C ARG A 682 -4.59 42.15 33.55
N THR A 683 -4.66 42.50 34.83
CA THR A 683 -5.92 42.82 35.56
C THR A 683 -6.51 44.21 35.27
N ALA A 684 -6.00 44.92 34.25
CA ALA A 684 -6.50 46.24 33.87
C ALA A 684 -6.56 46.40 32.34
N PHE A 685 -7.56 45.79 31.69
CA PHE A 685 -8.29 46.32 30.53
C PHE A 685 -9.53 45.44 30.26
N GLY A 686 -10.56 46.01 29.63
CA GLY A 686 -11.95 45.52 29.61
C GLY A 686 -12.20 44.03 29.36
N GLY A 687 -13.09 43.47 30.18
CA GLY A 687 -13.83 42.23 29.89
C GLY A 687 -13.40 41.00 30.69
N PHE A 688 -14.14 40.70 31.76
CA PHE A 688 -14.03 39.44 32.52
C PHE A 688 -14.10 38.19 31.63
N ILE A 689 -14.92 38.24 30.57
CA ILE A 689 -15.08 37.20 29.56
C ILE A 689 -13.78 36.96 28.78
N LEU A 690 -13.14 38.03 28.28
CA LEU A 690 -11.89 37.95 27.52
C LEU A 690 -10.73 37.45 28.40
N GLY A 691 -10.71 37.85 29.67
CA GLY A 691 -9.79 37.31 30.67
C GLY A 691 -9.94 35.81 30.88
N GLY A 692 -11.18 35.31 30.97
CA GLY A 692 -11.50 33.89 31.04
C GLY A 692 -10.99 33.11 29.82
N ILE A 693 -11.30 33.58 28.61
CA ILE A 693 -10.90 32.93 27.35
C ILE A 693 -9.38 32.87 27.22
N ILE A 694 -8.67 34.00 27.33
CA ILE A 694 -7.21 34.02 27.18
C ILE A 694 -6.53 33.13 28.23
N THR A 695 -7.06 33.09 29.45
CA THR A 695 -6.51 32.22 30.51
C THR A 695 -6.78 30.74 30.23
N GLY A 696 -7.97 30.37 29.76
CA GLY A 696 -8.32 28.98 29.41
C GLY A 696 -7.47 28.43 28.27
N PHE A 697 -7.34 29.20 27.18
CA PHE A 697 -6.47 28.86 26.05
C PHE A 697 -5.01 28.65 26.48
N LEU A 698 -4.43 29.62 27.20
CA LEU A 698 -3.04 29.53 27.65
C LEU A 698 -2.80 28.35 28.59
N VAL A 699 -3.74 28.07 29.50
CA VAL A 699 -3.63 26.94 30.41
C VAL A 699 -3.69 25.61 29.66
N SER A 700 -4.63 25.45 28.71
CA SER A 700 -4.76 24.25 27.88
C SER A 700 -3.46 23.89 27.14
N ILE A 701 -2.76 24.90 26.59
CA ILE A 701 -1.46 24.70 25.93
C ILE A 701 -0.40 24.15 26.90
N PHE A 702 -0.39 24.58 28.17
CA PHE A 702 0.54 24.06 29.17
C PHE A 702 0.14 22.68 29.70
N GLU A 703 -1.15 22.34 29.67
CA GLU A 703 -1.66 21.02 30.07
C GLU A 703 -1.42 19.94 29.02
N LEU A 704 -1.42 20.30 27.73
CA LEU A 704 -1.21 19.38 26.60
C LEU A 704 -0.02 18.43 26.78
N VAL A 705 1.06 18.90 27.43
CA VAL A 705 2.29 18.12 27.70
C VAL A 705 2.05 16.92 28.63
N CYS A 706 1.06 16.99 29.52
CA CYS A 706 0.72 15.93 30.47
C CYS A 706 -0.60 15.23 30.15
N THR A 707 -1.57 15.92 29.56
CA THR A 707 -2.82 15.31 29.09
C THR A 707 -2.61 14.51 27.80
N GLY A 708 -1.65 14.93 26.96
CA GLY A 708 -1.25 14.21 25.75
C GLY A 708 -0.85 12.73 25.98
N GLN A 709 -0.52 12.36 27.22
CA GLN A 709 -0.21 10.99 27.64
C GLN A 709 -1.43 10.05 27.61
N VAL A 710 -2.64 10.60 27.77
CA VAL A 710 -3.92 9.87 27.66
C VAL A 710 -4.63 10.26 26.37
N TYR A 711 -4.57 11.54 25.98
CA TYR A 711 -5.24 12.05 24.79
C TYR A 711 -4.69 11.44 23.49
N LEU A 712 -3.37 11.36 23.33
CA LEU A 712 -2.77 10.85 22.08
C LEU A 712 -3.07 9.35 21.84
N PRO A 713 -2.89 8.43 22.81
CA PRO A 713 -3.30 7.03 22.62
C PRO A 713 -4.80 6.87 22.33
N THR A 714 -5.66 7.71 22.94
CA THR A 714 -7.11 7.67 22.68
C THR A 714 -7.43 8.16 21.25
N LEU A 715 -6.72 9.17 20.74
CA LEU A 715 -6.87 9.61 19.34
C LEU A 715 -6.42 8.53 18.35
N VAL A 716 -5.34 7.81 18.63
CA VAL A 716 -4.88 6.67 17.81
C VAL A 716 -5.95 5.57 17.79
N TYR A 717 -6.51 5.23 18.96
CA TYR A 717 -7.62 4.28 19.07
C TYR A 717 -8.87 4.73 18.27
N MET A 718 -9.21 6.02 18.29
CA MET A 718 -10.30 6.56 17.45
C MET A 718 -10.01 6.38 15.96
N VAL A 719 -8.82 6.76 15.48
CA VAL A 719 -8.42 6.63 14.05
C VAL A 719 -8.58 5.19 13.55
N GLN A 720 -8.26 4.19 14.38
CA GLN A 720 -8.36 2.78 14.03
C GLN A 720 -9.78 2.19 14.12
N THR A 721 -10.65 2.79 14.93
CA THR A 721 -12.03 2.29 15.15
C THR A 721 -13.10 3.06 14.38
N THR A 722 -12.76 4.16 13.72
CA THR A 722 -13.72 4.98 12.96
C THR A 722 -13.34 5.17 11.49
N GLU A 723 -13.95 4.37 10.62
CA GLU A 723 -13.85 4.53 9.15
C GLU A 723 -14.39 5.88 8.66
N LYS A 724 -15.44 6.40 9.33
CA LYS A 724 -16.14 7.64 8.95
C LYS A 724 -15.72 8.81 9.83
N TRP A 725 -15.19 9.87 9.19
CA TRP A 725 -14.74 11.10 9.85
C TRP A 725 -15.82 11.80 10.71
N SER A 726 -17.11 11.62 10.38
CA SER A 726 -18.22 12.09 11.21
C SER A 726 -18.32 11.38 12.57
N LYS A 727 -18.04 10.06 12.62
CA LYS A 727 -17.97 9.31 13.89
C LYS A 727 -16.77 9.74 14.72
N ALA A 728 -15.61 9.91 14.08
CA ALA A 728 -14.41 10.44 14.73
C ALA A 728 -14.66 11.79 15.44
N LEU A 729 -15.38 12.71 14.77
CA LEU A 729 -15.73 14.01 15.34
C LEU A 729 -16.66 13.88 16.56
N ILE A 730 -17.65 12.97 16.51
CA ILE A 730 -18.54 12.68 17.65
C ILE A 730 -17.72 12.11 18.83
N TYR A 731 -16.85 11.14 18.57
CA TYR A 731 -15.99 10.51 19.59
C TYR A 731 -15.03 11.51 20.24
N LEU A 732 -14.45 12.40 19.42
CA LEU A 732 -13.62 13.50 19.90
C LEU A 732 -14.41 14.47 20.80
N VAL A 733 -15.65 14.82 20.44
CA VAL A 733 -16.54 15.64 21.27
C VAL A 733 -16.89 14.92 22.58
N VAL A 734 -17.21 13.63 22.55
CA VAL A 734 -17.50 12.82 23.75
C VAL A 734 -16.31 12.79 24.71
N TYR A 735 -15.09 12.55 24.21
CA TYR A 735 -13.86 12.63 25.02
C TYR A 735 -13.71 14.02 25.66
N ASN A 736 -13.88 15.08 24.88
CA ASN A 736 -13.70 16.45 25.34
C ASN A 736 -14.75 16.86 26.38
N VAL A 737 -15.99 16.38 26.26
CA VAL A 737 -17.05 16.55 27.28
C VAL A 737 -16.69 15.81 28.57
N ALA A 738 -16.23 14.56 28.47
CA ALA A 738 -15.77 13.77 29.62
C ALA A 738 -14.57 14.43 30.33
N PHE A 739 -13.62 14.97 29.56
CA PHE A 739 -12.44 15.70 30.05
C PHE A 739 -12.79 16.97 30.84
N ILE A 740 -13.75 17.79 30.37
CA ILE A 740 -14.14 19.01 31.10
C ILE A 740 -15.12 18.76 32.26
N LEU A 741 -15.75 17.58 32.35
CA LEU A 741 -16.78 17.31 33.35
C LEU A 741 -16.31 17.51 34.81
N PRO A 742 -15.11 17.06 35.23
CA PRO A 742 -14.57 17.35 36.57
C PRO A 742 -14.42 18.85 36.84
N LEU A 743 -14.06 19.64 35.84
CA LEU A 743 -13.94 21.11 35.93
C LEU A 743 -15.30 21.80 36.09
N ILE A 744 -16.32 21.31 35.37
CA ILE A 744 -17.71 21.76 35.56
C ILE A 744 -18.20 21.42 36.99
N VAL A 745 -17.97 20.20 37.46
CA VAL A 745 -18.36 19.76 38.82
C VAL A 745 -17.70 20.64 39.89
N VAL A 746 -16.40 20.90 39.79
CA VAL A 746 -15.69 21.77 40.76
C VAL A 746 -16.20 23.21 40.70
N PHE A 747 -16.47 23.76 39.51
CA PHE A 747 -17.09 25.09 39.39
C PHE A 747 -18.46 25.15 40.10
N VAL A 748 -19.30 24.14 39.92
CA VAL A 748 -20.60 24.01 40.60
C VAL A 748 -20.42 23.94 42.13
N LEU A 749 -19.52 23.10 42.63
CA LEU A 749 -19.24 22.97 44.07
C LEU A 749 -18.76 24.29 44.70
N VAL A 750 -17.86 25.01 44.03
CA VAL A 750 -17.38 26.33 44.47
C VAL A 750 -18.53 27.36 44.47
N ARG A 751 -19.41 27.31 43.46
CA ARG A 751 -20.60 28.17 43.37
C ARG A 751 -21.63 27.93 44.48
N PHE A 752 -21.70 26.70 45.01
CA PHE A 752 -22.52 26.33 46.18
C PHE A 752 -21.81 26.52 47.54
N GLY A 753 -20.57 26.99 47.55
CA GLY A 753 -19.89 27.49 48.76
C GLY A 753 -18.75 26.61 49.29
N LEU A 754 -18.32 25.58 48.56
CA LEU A 754 -17.13 24.80 48.91
C LEU A 754 -15.89 25.72 48.90
N THR A 755 -15.20 25.81 50.03
CA THR A 755 -14.10 26.78 50.22
C THR A 755 -12.75 26.22 49.73
N GLU A 756 -11.93 27.09 49.13
CA GLU A 756 -10.60 26.81 48.58
C GLU A 756 -9.74 25.91 49.49
N ARG A 757 -9.69 26.24 50.79
CA ARG A 757 -8.91 25.48 51.80
C ARG A 757 -9.39 24.06 52.04
N HIS A 758 -10.65 23.72 51.73
CA HIS A 758 -11.18 22.36 51.85
C HIS A 758 -10.86 21.54 50.61
N LEU A 759 -11.06 22.10 49.41
CA LEU A 759 -10.69 21.43 48.17
C LEU A 759 -9.18 21.18 48.10
N GLN A 760 -8.34 22.17 48.41
CA GLN A 760 -6.90 22.02 48.40
C GLN A 760 -6.39 20.97 49.41
N ARG A 761 -7.05 20.83 50.58
CA ARG A 761 -6.78 19.75 51.54
C ARG A 761 -7.23 18.37 51.04
N PHE A 762 -8.38 18.28 50.38
CA PHE A 762 -8.85 17.03 49.76
C PHE A 762 -7.88 16.55 48.67
N LEU A 763 -7.49 17.45 47.76
CA LEU A 763 -6.56 17.15 46.67
C LEU A 763 -5.16 16.75 47.17
N THR A 764 -4.60 17.47 48.14
CA THR A 764 -3.29 17.11 48.72
C THR A 764 -3.33 15.81 49.52
N ARG A 765 -4.44 15.50 50.20
CA ARG A 765 -4.64 14.23 50.90
C ARG A 765 -4.73 13.03 49.94
N ASN A 766 -5.35 13.22 48.78
CA ASN A 766 -5.61 12.14 47.83
C ASN A 766 -4.57 12.03 46.71
N ALA A 767 -3.61 12.95 46.58
CA ALA A 767 -2.59 12.95 45.54
C ALA A 767 -1.80 11.63 45.41
N ALA A 768 -1.57 10.92 46.53
CA ALA A 768 -0.93 9.61 46.52
C ALA A 768 -1.82 8.54 45.87
N LEU A 769 -3.13 8.54 46.15
CA LEU A 769 -4.11 7.65 45.52
C LEU A 769 -4.22 7.96 44.01
N THR A 770 -4.27 9.24 43.63
CA THR A 770 -4.29 9.66 42.22
C THR A 770 -3.08 9.11 41.47
N LYS A 771 -1.85 9.26 42.00
CA LYS A 771 -0.63 8.73 41.37
C LYS A 771 -0.67 7.20 41.22
N VAL A 772 -1.23 6.45 42.18
CA VAL A 772 -1.41 4.99 42.03
C VAL A 772 -2.41 4.67 40.91
N LEU A 773 -3.55 5.34 40.86
CA LEU A 773 -4.57 5.10 39.83
C LEU A 773 -4.06 5.45 38.43
N THR A 774 -3.35 6.57 38.26
CA THR A 774 -2.71 6.93 36.98
C THR A 774 -1.61 5.93 36.58
N GLY A 775 -0.82 5.43 37.55
CA GLY A 775 0.18 4.40 37.30
C GLY A 775 -0.42 3.07 36.86
N ILE A 776 -1.54 2.66 37.47
CA ILE A 776 -2.30 1.47 37.06
C ILE A 776 -2.88 1.66 35.65
N LEU A 777 -3.48 2.82 35.33
CA LEU A 777 -4.00 3.09 33.99
C LEU A 777 -2.91 2.93 32.91
N PHE A 778 -1.72 3.52 33.12
CA PHE A 778 -0.63 3.38 32.15
C PHE A 778 -0.17 1.93 31.95
N LEU A 779 -0.20 1.09 33.00
CA LEU A 779 0.06 -0.34 32.86
C LEU A 779 -1.04 -1.08 32.10
N VAL A 780 -2.31 -0.77 32.36
CA VAL A 780 -3.45 -1.37 31.64
C VAL A 780 -3.42 -0.99 30.15
N LEU A 781 -3.21 0.29 29.83
CA LEU A 781 -3.08 0.76 28.45
C LEU A 781 -1.88 0.12 27.75
N ALA A 782 -0.72 0.05 28.41
CA ALA A 782 0.45 -0.64 27.85
C ALA A 782 0.18 -2.13 27.60
N GLY A 783 -0.54 -2.81 28.49
CA GLY A 783 -0.93 -4.22 28.35
C GLY A 783 -1.89 -4.44 27.17
N VAL A 784 -2.93 -3.63 27.05
CA VAL A 784 -3.89 -3.69 25.91
C VAL A 784 -3.17 -3.40 24.58
N MET A 785 -2.36 -2.35 24.50
CA MET A 785 -1.61 -2.04 23.28
C MET A 785 -0.57 -3.13 22.94
N SER A 786 0.04 -3.78 23.93
CA SER A 786 0.95 -4.91 23.69
C SER A 786 0.21 -6.14 23.18
N TYR A 787 -0.98 -6.43 23.72
CA TYR A 787 -1.82 -7.55 23.28
C TYR A 787 -2.26 -7.39 21.82
N LEU A 788 -2.72 -6.19 21.44
CA LEU A 788 -3.10 -5.87 20.06
C LEU A 788 -1.92 -6.02 19.09
N LEU A 789 -0.72 -5.56 19.50
CA LEU A 789 0.50 -5.65 18.67
C LEU A 789 1.01 -7.08 18.50
N ILE A 790 0.73 -8.00 19.43
CA ILE A 790 1.15 -9.41 19.34
C ILE A 790 0.23 -10.24 18.42
N ARG A 791 -1.06 -9.91 18.33
CA ARG A 791 -2.04 -10.69 17.56
C ARG A 791 -2.20 -10.28 16.08
N GLY A 792 -1.38 -9.36 15.55
CA GLY A 792 -1.43 -8.99 14.13
C GLY A 792 -2.65 -8.19 13.67
N PHE A 793 -3.53 -7.77 14.59
CA PHE A 793 -4.72 -6.91 14.32
C PHE A 793 -4.35 -5.44 13.95
N LEU A 794 -3.11 -5.15 13.51
CA LEU A 794 -2.52 -3.80 13.37
C LEU A 794 -1.54 -3.64 12.20
#